data_AF-A0A1X1ET63-F1
#
_entry.id   AF-A0A1X1ET63-F1
#
_cell.length_a   1.000
_cell.length_b   1.000
_cell.length_c   1.000
_cell.angle_alpha   90.00
_cell.angle_beta   90.00
_cell.angle_gamma   90.00
#
_symmetry.space_group_name_H-M   'P 1'
#
loop_
_entity.id
_entity.type
_entity.pdbx_description
1 polymer ?
#
loop_
_entity_poly.entity_id
_entity_poly.type
_entity_poly.pdbx_seq_one_letter_code
_entity_poly.pdbx_strand_id
1 'polypeptide(L)'
;MIYDALPGWRRYLFNSSLRYLLRIFFALAGCAAVPWWLQQIEWTIPLTLGVVAAALADLDDRLAGRLRNLLITLICFCIASVSVELLFPYPWAFVIGLALSTWGFILLGALGQRYATIAFGALLIAVYTMLGTGLFHQWWMQPSLLLVGALWYNLLTLIGHLIFPVRPVQEQLAASFSQLARYLDAKATLFDPDGGEQDDAALIATAMANSQLVAQLNLTKSTIQSRLRGDRGSRSTRRSLHYYFVAQDIHERASSSHLQYHQLRDDWRYNEVLFRFQRLLNMQAHACRQLAENILLRQPWHHDAHFERAFERLETALARLQQSAPDEANIRALFWLLRNLRAMDAQLASIESEQKLAQPAASSDDNLSSDELSGWADIRLRISRHLTPTSALFRHAVRMTLVLCVGYGFIQLTGLHRGYWILLTSLFVCQPNYNATRRRLALRIGGTLAGIAIGLPVLWLVPSIEGQLILIVFSGVLFFAFRQIQYAQATLFITLLVLLCFNLLGEGFEVALPRVMDTLLGCGLAWLAVAFVWPDWHFRQLPAVAERTLNANCRYLDAIMEQYHQGKDNRLAYRVARRDAHNADAELASVVSNMSSEARYQQSLRENAFRLLCLNHSFLSYISALGAHRVGLSDPTLLALLDDAVCFVEDVLQIERVSDAEAARMQQALLHRLAGMKASPETQAPLVLQQLGLLIALLPEIARLRRILVAA
;
A
#
# COMPACT_ATOMS: atom_id res chain seq x y z
N MET A 1 -37.18 4.37 11.78
CA MET A 1 -38.23 3.57 11.09
C MET A 1 -38.25 3.70 9.56
N ILE A 2 -37.40 4.50 8.90
CA ILE A 2 -37.29 4.50 7.41
C ILE A 2 -36.23 3.48 6.90
N TYR A 3 -35.52 2.81 7.80
CA TYR A 3 -34.33 2.02 7.45
C TYR A 3 -34.61 0.57 7.03
N ASP A 4 -35.79 0.01 7.28
CA ASP A 4 -36.04 -1.44 7.13
C ASP A 4 -36.71 -1.88 5.83
N ALA A 5 -36.97 -0.97 4.88
CA ALA A 5 -37.78 -1.31 3.70
C ALA A 5 -37.02 -1.94 2.52
N LEU A 6 -35.67 -1.96 2.45
CA LEU A 6 -34.95 -2.43 1.25
C LEU A 6 -33.58 -3.10 1.57
N PRO A 7 -33.54 -4.41 1.90
CA PRO A 7 -32.28 -5.11 2.24
C PRO A 7 -31.27 -5.13 1.08
N GLY A 8 -31.73 -5.12 -0.18
CA GLY A 8 -30.85 -5.08 -1.37
C GLY A 8 -30.13 -3.75 -1.59
N TRP A 9 -30.77 -2.62 -1.24
CA TRP A 9 -30.21 -1.28 -1.44
C TRP A 9 -29.17 -0.91 -0.38
N ARG A 10 -29.21 -1.55 0.80
CA ARG A 10 -28.18 -1.38 1.84
C ARG A 10 -26.79 -1.69 1.26
N ARG A 11 -26.59 -2.85 0.62
CA ARG A 11 -25.27 -3.19 0.01
C ARG A 11 -24.77 -2.13 -0.98
N TYR A 12 -25.66 -1.54 -1.78
CA TYR A 12 -25.32 -0.48 -2.74
C TYR A 12 -25.05 0.89 -2.08
N LEU A 13 -25.88 1.32 -1.12
CA LEU A 13 -25.67 2.55 -0.34
C LEU A 13 -24.43 2.47 0.58
N PHE A 14 -24.01 1.26 0.94
CA PHE A 14 -22.79 1.00 1.70
C PHE A 14 -21.53 0.88 0.83
N ASN A 15 -21.66 0.72 -0.49
CA ASN A 15 -20.52 0.69 -1.40
C ASN A 15 -19.86 2.09 -1.50
N SER A 16 -18.60 2.19 -1.08
CA SER A 16 -17.84 3.44 -1.09
C SER A 16 -17.58 3.96 -2.49
N SER A 17 -17.31 3.05 -3.43
CA SER A 17 -17.12 3.36 -4.84
C SER A 17 -18.35 4.01 -5.45
N LEU A 18 -19.56 3.51 -5.15
CA LEU A 18 -20.79 4.09 -5.68
C LEU A 18 -21.01 5.53 -5.19
N ARG A 19 -20.80 5.81 -3.90
CA ARG A 19 -20.95 7.16 -3.35
C ARG A 19 -19.92 8.13 -3.93
N TYR A 20 -18.68 7.67 -4.11
CA TYR A 20 -17.65 8.43 -4.79
C TYR A 20 -18.06 8.78 -6.23
N LEU A 21 -18.58 7.81 -6.98
CA LEU A 21 -19.05 8.02 -8.35
C LEU A 21 -20.28 8.92 -8.43
N LEU A 22 -21.24 8.79 -7.51
CA LEU A 22 -22.38 9.72 -7.41
C LEU A 22 -21.92 11.14 -7.13
N ARG A 23 -20.94 11.33 -6.25
CA ARG A 23 -20.35 12.65 -5.98
C ARG A 23 -19.71 13.25 -7.23
N ILE A 24 -18.95 12.45 -7.98
CA ILE A 24 -18.35 12.87 -9.26
C ILE A 24 -19.44 13.22 -10.28
N PHE A 25 -20.50 12.41 -10.37
CA PHE A 25 -21.65 12.65 -11.24
C PHE A 25 -22.30 14.00 -10.93
N PHE A 26 -22.66 14.27 -9.66
CA PHE A 26 -23.25 15.55 -9.28
C PHE A 26 -22.29 16.74 -9.49
N ALA A 27 -20.99 16.54 -9.27
CA ALA A 27 -19.99 17.57 -9.51
C ALA A 27 -19.93 17.97 -10.99
N LEU A 28 -19.79 16.98 -11.88
CA LEU A 28 -19.70 17.20 -13.33
C LEU A 28 -21.03 17.65 -13.93
N ALA A 29 -22.15 17.08 -13.48
CA ALA A 29 -23.48 17.50 -13.91
C ALA A 29 -23.75 18.97 -13.55
N GLY A 30 -23.35 19.42 -12.36
CA GLY A 30 -23.43 20.84 -11.98
C GLY A 30 -22.60 21.74 -12.90
N CYS A 31 -21.37 21.32 -13.24
CA CYS A 31 -20.49 22.06 -14.15
C CYS A 31 -20.96 22.07 -15.60
N ALA A 32 -21.79 21.12 -16.02
CA ALA A 32 -22.39 21.09 -17.36
C ALA A 32 -23.73 21.85 -17.41
N ALA A 33 -24.59 21.65 -16.41
CA ALA A 33 -25.95 22.19 -16.38
C ALA A 33 -26.00 23.69 -16.10
N VAL A 34 -25.16 24.21 -15.18
CA VAL A 34 -25.20 25.64 -14.80
C VAL A 34 -24.76 26.54 -15.98
N PRO A 35 -23.62 26.29 -16.66
CA PRO A 35 -23.25 27.09 -17.83
C PRO A 35 -24.25 26.99 -18.99
N TRP A 36 -24.81 25.81 -19.21
CA TRP A 36 -25.86 25.61 -20.21
C TRP A 36 -27.11 26.44 -19.90
N TRP A 37 -27.57 26.44 -18.64
CA TRP A 37 -28.71 27.25 -18.20
C TRP A 37 -28.43 28.76 -18.32
N LEU A 38 -27.19 29.18 -18.07
CA LEU A 38 -26.75 30.57 -18.21
C LEU A 38 -26.41 30.97 -19.66
N GLN A 39 -26.55 30.07 -20.64
CA GLN A 39 -26.20 30.28 -22.05
C GLN A 39 -24.71 30.64 -22.26
N GLN A 40 -23.83 30.14 -21.40
CA GLN A 40 -22.38 30.40 -21.39
C GLN A 40 -21.60 29.09 -21.52
N ILE A 41 -21.77 28.39 -22.65
CA ILE A 41 -21.26 27.02 -22.86
C ILE A 41 -19.74 26.94 -22.66
N GLU A 42 -19.00 27.98 -23.04
CA GLU A 42 -17.54 28.09 -22.90
C GLU A 42 -17.05 27.89 -21.47
N TRP A 43 -17.87 28.23 -20.45
CA TRP A 43 -17.48 28.09 -19.04
C TRP A 43 -17.41 26.62 -18.59
N THR A 44 -18.06 25.72 -19.32
CA THR A 44 -18.10 24.27 -19.02
C THR A 44 -16.69 23.68 -18.99
N ILE A 45 -15.80 24.11 -19.89
CA ILE A 45 -14.46 23.57 -20.02
C ILE A 45 -13.60 23.85 -18.78
N PRO A 46 -13.35 25.10 -18.36
CA PRO A 46 -12.57 25.37 -17.16
C PRO A 46 -13.24 24.86 -15.89
N LEU A 47 -14.58 24.89 -15.78
CA LEU A 47 -15.27 24.35 -14.61
C LEU A 47 -15.06 22.83 -14.46
N THR A 48 -15.23 22.07 -15.54
CA THR A 48 -15.03 20.61 -15.53
C THR A 48 -13.57 20.24 -15.26
N LEU A 49 -12.62 20.93 -15.87
CA LEU A 49 -11.18 20.73 -15.61
C LEU A 49 -10.80 21.05 -14.15
N GLY A 50 -11.41 22.09 -13.57
CA GLY A 50 -11.28 22.44 -12.16
C GLY A 50 -11.78 21.34 -11.22
N VAL A 51 -12.96 20.76 -11.52
CA VAL A 51 -13.49 19.59 -10.79
C VAL A 51 -12.55 18.39 -10.91
N VAL A 52 -12.07 18.09 -12.12
CA VAL A 52 -11.17 16.95 -12.36
C VAL A 52 -9.87 17.11 -11.55
N ALA A 53 -9.28 18.31 -11.54
CA ALA A 53 -8.06 18.58 -10.78
C ALA A 53 -8.30 18.47 -9.27
N ALA A 54 -9.39 19.04 -8.74
CA ALA A 54 -9.75 18.91 -7.34
C ALA A 54 -10.01 17.45 -6.93
N ALA A 55 -10.69 16.67 -7.77
CA ALA A 55 -10.98 15.26 -7.52
C ALA A 55 -9.75 14.33 -7.63
N LEU A 56 -8.70 14.76 -8.33
CA LEU A 56 -7.39 14.09 -8.34
C LEU A 56 -6.51 14.50 -7.16
N ALA A 57 -6.67 15.73 -6.66
CA ALA A 57 -5.95 16.25 -5.50
C ALA A 57 -6.61 15.88 -4.15
N ASP A 58 -7.89 15.54 -4.15
CA ASP A 58 -8.68 15.23 -2.94
C ASP A 58 -8.11 14.04 -2.19
N LEU A 59 -8.09 14.22 -0.87
CA LEU A 59 -7.65 13.25 0.11
C LEU A 59 -8.65 13.19 1.23
N ASP A 60 -8.86 11.98 1.74
CA ASP A 60 -9.71 11.76 2.89
C ASP A 60 -9.01 12.20 4.17
N ASP A 61 -9.36 13.39 4.61
CA ASP A 61 -8.96 13.96 5.89
C ASP A 61 -10.21 14.29 6.74
N ARG A 62 -10.01 14.61 8.02
CA ARG A 62 -11.04 15.07 8.95
C ARG A 62 -11.65 16.39 8.48
N LEU A 63 -12.83 16.77 8.95
CA LEU A 63 -13.46 18.05 8.59
C LEU A 63 -12.53 19.27 8.72
N ALA A 64 -11.88 19.47 9.88
CA ALA A 64 -10.97 20.60 10.08
C ALA A 64 -9.70 20.51 9.21
N GLY A 65 -9.13 19.30 9.08
CA GLY A 65 -7.99 19.03 8.21
C GLY A 65 -8.34 19.25 6.74
N ARG A 66 -9.51 18.82 6.30
CA ARG A 66 -10.05 18.96 4.96
C ARG A 66 -10.38 20.40 4.63
N LEU A 67 -10.89 21.19 5.58
CA LEU A 67 -11.10 22.63 5.40
C LEU A 67 -9.76 23.36 5.21
N ARG A 68 -8.75 23.01 6.02
CA ARG A 68 -7.38 23.51 5.83
C ARG A 68 -6.78 23.05 4.49
N ASN A 69 -6.95 21.79 4.11
CA ASN A 69 -6.43 21.24 2.86
C ASN A 69 -7.12 21.90 1.66
N LEU A 70 -8.44 22.14 1.75
CA LEU A 70 -9.22 22.90 0.76
C LEU A 70 -8.64 24.29 0.60
N LEU A 71 -8.40 25.01 1.70
CA LEU A 71 -7.82 26.35 1.65
C LEU A 71 -6.42 26.35 1.02
N ILE A 72 -5.55 25.42 1.42
CA ILE A 72 -4.22 25.26 0.82
C ILE A 72 -4.33 24.93 -0.67
N THR A 73 -5.23 24.02 -1.04
CA THR A 73 -5.44 23.59 -2.44
C THR A 73 -5.90 24.76 -3.30
N LEU A 74 -6.90 25.52 -2.85
CA LEU A 74 -7.40 26.69 -3.57
C LEU A 74 -6.32 27.78 -3.71
N ILE A 75 -5.52 28.03 -2.67
CA ILE A 75 -4.41 28.98 -2.76
C ILE A 75 -3.36 28.49 -3.77
N CYS A 76 -2.94 27.23 -3.70
CA CYS A 76 -1.99 26.67 -4.65
C CYS A 76 -2.52 26.69 -6.08
N PHE A 77 -3.80 26.36 -6.29
CA PHE A 77 -4.45 26.39 -7.60
C PHE A 77 -4.54 27.81 -8.13
N CYS A 78 -4.85 28.79 -7.27
CA CYS A 78 -4.91 30.20 -7.63
C CYS A 78 -3.54 30.72 -8.04
N ILE A 79 -2.51 30.47 -7.23
CA ILE A 79 -1.13 30.85 -7.57
C ILE A 79 -0.72 30.19 -8.89
N ALA A 80 -0.98 28.89 -9.07
CA ALA A 80 -0.62 28.17 -10.28
C ALA A 80 -1.31 28.73 -11.53
N SER A 81 -2.63 28.94 -11.51
CA SER A 81 -3.37 29.44 -12.67
C SER A 81 -3.05 30.91 -12.99
N VAL A 82 -3.01 31.79 -11.98
CA VAL A 82 -2.67 33.21 -12.18
C VAL A 82 -1.23 33.37 -12.66
N SER A 83 -0.28 32.59 -12.12
CA SER A 83 1.11 32.65 -12.57
C SER A 83 1.24 32.26 -14.04
N VAL A 84 0.45 31.27 -14.51
CA VAL A 84 0.45 30.89 -15.92
C VAL A 84 -0.04 32.05 -16.78
N GLU A 85 -1.22 32.60 -16.53
CA GLU A 85 -1.78 33.72 -17.33
C GLU A 85 -0.82 34.93 -17.40
N LEU A 86 -0.17 35.28 -16.29
CA LEU A 86 0.73 36.44 -16.24
C LEU A 86 2.10 36.20 -16.87
N LEU A 87 2.67 35.00 -16.71
CA LEU A 87 4.02 34.69 -17.20
C LEU A 87 4.03 34.16 -18.63
N PHE A 88 2.92 33.61 -19.12
CA PHE A 88 2.85 33.00 -20.45
C PHE A 88 3.28 33.90 -21.61
N PRO A 89 3.00 35.22 -21.61
CA PRO A 89 3.52 36.14 -22.62
C PRO A 89 5.05 36.29 -22.62
N TYR A 90 5.73 35.84 -21.56
CA TYR A 90 7.17 35.98 -21.35
C TYR A 90 7.85 34.59 -21.24
N PRO A 91 8.23 33.95 -22.37
CA PRO A 91 8.65 32.55 -22.38
C PRO A 91 9.80 32.20 -21.42
N TRP A 92 10.79 33.08 -21.27
CA TRP A 92 11.91 32.85 -20.34
C TRP A 92 11.48 32.91 -18.87
N ALA A 93 10.67 33.90 -18.51
CA ALA A 93 10.14 34.02 -17.16
C ALA A 93 9.20 32.85 -16.83
N PHE A 94 8.41 32.41 -17.83
CA PHE A 94 7.55 31.25 -17.71
C PHE A 94 8.33 29.96 -17.46
N VAL A 95 9.40 29.69 -18.22
CA VAL A 95 10.24 28.48 -18.01
C VAL A 95 10.86 28.47 -16.62
N ILE A 96 11.39 29.61 -16.16
CA ILE A 96 11.96 29.71 -14.81
C ILE A 96 10.87 29.47 -13.75
N GLY A 97 9.70 30.07 -13.91
CA GLY A 97 8.54 29.86 -13.03
C GLY A 97 8.06 28.41 -13.02
N LEU A 98 7.96 27.77 -14.20
CA LEU A 98 7.59 26.37 -14.37
C LEU A 98 8.63 25.46 -13.70
N ALA A 99 9.92 25.76 -13.84
CA ALA A 99 10.99 24.97 -13.25
C ALA A 99 10.96 25.03 -11.71
N LEU A 100 10.91 26.24 -11.16
CA LEU A 100 10.88 26.47 -9.71
C LEU A 100 9.61 25.89 -9.07
N SER A 101 8.45 26.11 -9.69
CA SER A 101 7.18 25.59 -9.19
C SER A 101 7.10 24.06 -9.27
N THR A 102 7.53 23.44 -10.38
CA THR A 102 7.55 21.98 -10.53
C THR A 102 8.45 21.32 -9.49
N TRP A 103 9.68 21.82 -9.35
CA TRP A 103 10.62 21.30 -8.37
C TRP A 103 10.09 21.48 -6.94
N GLY A 104 9.60 22.67 -6.60
CA GLY A 104 9.07 22.99 -5.27
C GLY A 104 7.81 22.19 -4.91
N PHE A 105 6.85 22.08 -5.84
CA PHE A 105 5.62 21.31 -5.63
C PHE A 105 5.91 19.82 -5.45
N ILE A 106 6.79 19.22 -6.26
CA ILE A 106 7.10 17.80 -6.08
C ILE A 106 7.83 17.54 -4.75
N LEU A 107 8.73 18.44 -4.34
CA LEU A 107 9.42 18.32 -3.05
C LEU A 107 8.51 18.53 -1.84
N LEU A 108 7.43 19.31 -1.96
CA LEU A 108 6.40 19.39 -0.92
C LEU A 108 5.82 18.00 -0.60
N GLY A 109 5.85 17.05 -1.54
CA GLY A 109 5.50 15.66 -1.29
C GLY A 109 6.33 14.96 -0.19
N ALA A 110 7.54 15.44 0.10
CA ALA A 110 8.38 14.94 1.21
C ALA A 110 7.74 15.18 2.59
N LEU A 111 6.83 16.17 2.71
CA LEU A 111 6.11 16.47 3.95
C LEU A 111 4.96 15.48 4.22
N GLY A 112 4.70 14.58 3.28
CA GLY A 112 3.72 13.51 3.36
C GLY A 112 2.82 13.45 2.12
N GLN A 113 2.12 12.32 1.97
CA GLN A 113 1.21 12.07 0.85
C GLN A 113 0.20 13.21 0.63
N ARG A 114 -0.18 13.91 1.71
CA ARG A 114 -1.12 15.03 1.63
C ARG A 114 -0.68 16.19 0.77
N TYR A 115 0.59 16.53 0.85
CA TYR A 115 1.13 17.66 0.10
C TYR A 115 1.48 17.24 -1.32
N ALA A 116 1.82 15.96 -1.52
CA ALA A 116 2.11 15.40 -2.84
C ALA A 116 0.91 15.48 -3.79
N THR A 117 -0.31 15.14 -3.33
CA THR A 117 -1.51 15.20 -4.20
C THR A 117 -1.94 16.63 -4.48
N ILE A 118 -1.84 17.54 -3.49
CA ILE A 118 -2.14 18.97 -3.67
C ILE A 118 -1.17 19.58 -4.68
N ALA A 119 0.12 19.30 -4.54
CA ALA A 119 1.17 19.71 -5.47
C ALA A 119 0.92 19.20 -6.89
N PHE A 120 0.59 17.92 -7.04
CA PHE A 120 0.23 17.34 -8.33
C PHE A 120 -1.00 18.05 -8.94
N GLY A 121 -2.03 18.31 -8.14
CA GLY A 121 -3.20 19.06 -8.57
C GLY A 121 -2.87 20.49 -9.02
N ALA A 122 -1.95 21.18 -8.33
CA ALA A 122 -1.53 22.53 -8.68
C ALA A 122 -0.78 22.55 -10.03
N LEU A 123 0.11 21.58 -10.26
CA LEU A 123 0.77 21.39 -11.56
C LEU A 123 -0.23 21.06 -12.66
N LEU A 124 -1.23 20.24 -12.36
CA LEU A 124 -2.29 19.90 -13.30
C LEU A 124 -3.12 21.13 -13.68
N ILE A 125 -3.51 21.96 -12.71
CA ILE A 125 -4.19 23.23 -12.94
C ILE A 125 -3.34 24.17 -13.78
N ALA A 126 -2.03 24.28 -13.51
CA ALA A 126 -1.15 25.12 -14.33
C ALA A 126 -1.21 24.71 -15.81
N VAL A 127 -1.12 23.40 -16.10
CA VAL A 127 -1.22 22.89 -17.48
C VAL A 127 -2.62 23.07 -18.08
N TYR A 128 -3.69 22.92 -17.29
CA TYR A 128 -5.06 23.22 -17.74
C TYR A 128 -5.26 24.71 -18.03
N THR A 129 -4.61 25.60 -17.29
CA THR A 129 -4.63 27.03 -17.60
C THR A 129 -3.96 27.29 -18.95
N MET A 130 -2.80 26.68 -19.22
CA MET A 130 -2.12 26.78 -20.53
C MET A 130 -3.00 26.32 -21.70
N LEU A 131 -3.87 25.33 -21.48
CA LEU A 131 -4.74 24.79 -22.51
C LEU A 131 -5.83 25.77 -22.95
N GLY A 132 -6.29 26.63 -22.03
CA GLY A 132 -7.35 27.61 -22.30
C GLY A 132 -6.87 29.04 -22.53
N THR A 133 -5.55 29.29 -22.56
CA THR A 133 -5.02 30.63 -22.82
C THR A 133 -5.58 31.19 -24.12
N GLY A 134 -6.23 32.35 -24.04
CA GLY A 134 -6.89 32.99 -25.18
C GLY A 134 -8.37 32.63 -25.38
N LEU A 135 -8.95 31.72 -24.57
CA LEU A 135 -10.40 31.46 -24.57
C LEU A 135 -11.22 32.65 -24.09
N PHE A 136 -10.70 33.41 -23.13
CA PHE A 136 -11.39 34.57 -22.56
C PHE A 136 -10.56 35.84 -22.76
N HIS A 137 -11.24 36.96 -23.03
CA HIS A 137 -10.58 38.26 -23.17
C HIS A 137 -9.97 38.76 -21.84
N GLN A 138 -10.56 38.35 -20.71
CA GLN A 138 -10.15 38.77 -19.38
C GLN A 138 -9.27 37.69 -18.72
N TRP A 139 -8.03 38.06 -18.38
CA TRP A 139 -7.02 37.15 -17.81
C TRP A 139 -7.44 36.43 -16.52
N TRP A 140 -8.36 37.00 -15.73
CA TRP A 140 -8.80 36.43 -14.45
C TRP A 140 -9.98 35.46 -14.59
N MET A 141 -10.67 35.45 -15.73
CA MET A 141 -11.91 34.70 -15.91
C MET A 141 -11.66 33.19 -15.88
N GLN A 142 -10.68 32.69 -16.65
CA GLN A 142 -10.33 31.27 -16.65
C GLN A 142 -9.80 30.76 -15.30
N PRO A 143 -8.82 31.43 -14.64
CA PRO A 143 -8.43 31.10 -13.27
C PRO A 143 -9.60 31.02 -12.30
N SER A 144 -10.54 31.97 -12.37
CA SER A 144 -11.70 32.00 -11.48
C SER A 144 -12.63 30.79 -11.71
N LEU A 145 -12.90 30.43 -12.97
CA LEU A 145 -13.75 29.28 -13.30
C LEU A 145 -13.11 27.94 -12.89
N LEU A 146 -11.80 27.78 -13.07
CA LEU A 146 -11.07 26.61 -12.57
C LEU A 146 -11.19 26.48 -11.04
N LEU A 147 -11.06 27.60 -10.32
CA LEU A 147 -11.20 27.63 -8.85
C LEU A 147 -12.65 27.37 -8.40
N VAL A 148 -13.65 27.89 -9.11
CA VAL A 148 -15.07 27.64 -8.81
C VAL A 148 -15.39 26.16 -9.00
N GLY A 149 -14.91 25.53 -10.07
CA GLY A 149 -15.05 24.08 -10.28
C GLY A 149 -14.39 23.27 -9.16
N ALA A 150 -13.17 23.66 -8.76
CA ALA A 150 -12.47 23.03 -7.65
C ALA A 150 -13.22 23.20 -6.31
N LEU A 151 -13.75 24.40 -6.04
CA LEU A 151 -14.52 24.70 -4.85
C LEU A 151 -15.83 23.89 -4.80
N TRP A 152 -16.55 23.80 -5.92
CA TRP A 152 -17.80 23.06 -6.04
C TRP A 152 -17.63 21.58 -5.68
N TYR A 153 -16.61 20.94 -6.26
CA TYR A 153 -16.29 19.54 -5.92
C TYR A 153 -15.98 19.36 -4.43
N ASN A 154 -15.18 20.26 -3.87
CA ASN A 154 -14.79 20.20 -2.48
C ASN A 154 -15.98 20.45 -1.53
N LEU A 155 -16.93 21.31 -1.91
CA LEU A 155 -18.16 21.54 -1.14
C LEU A 155 -19.03 20.28 -1.08
N LEU A 156 -19.27 19.63 -2.23
CA LEU A 156 -19.98 18.35 -2.28
C LEU A 156 -19.29 17.27 -1.43
N THR A 157 -17.96 17.30 -1.44
CA THR A 157 -17.11 16.41 -0.66
C THR A 157 -17.22 16.66 0.84
N LEU A 158 -17.29 17.92 1.28
CA LEU A 158 -17.53 18.30 2.68
C LEU A 158 -18.93 17.87 3.14
N ILE A 159 -19.96 18.12 2.33
CA ILE A 159 -21.34 17.69 2.61
C ILE A 159 -21.40 16.17 2.79
N GLY A 160 -20.79 15.40 1.88
CA GLY A 160 -20.74 13.94 2.00
C GLY A 160 -20.06 13.45 3.28
N HIS A 161 -19.04 14.17 3.77
CA HIS A 161 -18.36 13.83 5.02
C HIS A 161 -19.18 14.18 6.27
N LEU A 162 -19.91 15.30 6.26
CA LEU A 162 -20.84 15.66 7.33
C LEU A 162 -21.92 14.59 7.52
N ILE A 163 -22.39 13.98 6.42
CA ILE A 163 -23.39 12.90 6.46
C ILE A 163 -22.76 11.56 6.92
N PHE A 164 -21.49 11.28 6.60
CA PHE A 164 -20.85 9.98 6.88
C PHE A 164 -19.41 10.06 7.47
N PRO A 165 -19.23 10.55 8.72
CA PRO A 165 -17.90 10.88 9.26
C PRO A 165 -16.96 9.67 9.48
N VAL A 166 -17.46 8.48 9.85
CA VAL A 166 -16.62 7.34 10.32
C VAL A 166 -16.21 6.35 9.22
N ARG A 167 -16.73 6.45 8.00
CA ARG A 167 -16.62 5.35 7.01
C ARG A 167 -15.22 5.02 6.49
N PRO A 168 -14.33 5.97 6.16
CA PRO A 168 -12.99 5.62 5.66
C PRO A 168 -12.19 4.70 6.60
N VAL A 169 -12.26 4.92 7.92
CA VAL A 169 -11.62 4.04 8.91
C VAL A 169 -12.26 2.65 8.91
N GLN A 170 -13.59 2.58 8.81
CA GLN A 170 -14.33 1.32 8.74
C GLN A 170 -13.92 0.51 7.51
N GLU A 171 -13.77 1.17 6.36
CA GLU A 171 -13.35 0.55 5.12
C GLU A 171 -11.92 0.00 5.21
N GLN A 172 -10.97 0.76 5.78
CA GLN A 172 -9.60 0.30 5.96
C GLN A 172 -9.48 -0.83 6.99
N LEU A 173 -10.24 -0.79 8.08
CA LEU A 173 -10.32 -1.88 9.07
C LEU A 173 -10.92 -3.14 8.44
N ALA A 174 -12.03 -3.03 7.73
CA ALA A 174 -12.64 -4.16 7.03
C ALA A 174 -11.69 -4.75 5.98
N ALA A 175 -10.98 -3.89 5.22
CA ALA A 175 -9.95 -4.33 4.29
C ALA A 175 -8.80 -5.06 4.99
N SER A 176 -8.40 -4.64 6.20
CA SER A 176 -7.39 -5.35 7.00
C SER A 176 -7.84 -6.76 7.38
N PHE A 177 -9.06 -6.93 7.89
CA PHE A 177 -9.60 -8.27 8.19
C PHE A 177 -9.83 -9.11 6.92
N SER A 178 -10.20 -8.50 5.80
CA SER A 178 -10.31 -9.20 4.51
C SER A 178 -8.95 -9.69 4.00
N GLN A 179 -7.89 -8.89 4.11
CA GLN A 179 -6.53 -9.33 3.76
C GLN A 179 -5.98 -10.36 4.75
N LEU A 180 -6.33 -10.25 6.03
CA LEU A 180 -6.00 -11.23 7.05
C LEU A 180 -6.63 -12.59 6.73
N ALA A 181 -7.88 -12.60 6.28
CA ALA A 181 -8.54 -13.81 5.80
C ALA A 181 -7.80 -14.44 4.61
N ARG A 182 -7.42 -13.64 3.60
CA ARG A 182 -6.65 -14.15 2.45
C ARG A 182 -5.30 -14.73 2.86
N TYR A 183 -4.64 -14.10 3.83
CA TYR A 183 -3.40 -14.61 4.39
C TYR A 183 -3.61 -15.95 5.10
N LEU A 184 -4.66 -16.07 5.93
CA LEU A 184 -5.00 -17.32 6.61
C LEU A 184 -5.39 -18.43 5.63
N ASP A 185 -6.17 -18.12 4.58
CA ASP A 185 -6.51 -19.06 3.50
C ASP A 185 -5.23 -19.52 2.78
N ALA A 186 -4.31 -18.59 2.44
CA ALA A 186 -3.02 -18.90 1.81
C ALA A 186 -2.05 -19.64 2.74
N LYS A 187 -2.20 -19.52 4.07
CA LYS A 187 -1.44 -20.31 5.04
C LYS A 187 -2.05 -21.71 5.21
N ALA A 188 -3.37 -21.83 5.10
CA ALA A 188 -4.07 -23.11 5.20
C ALA A 188 -3.63 -24.08 4.09
N THR A 189 -3.35 -23.58 2.88
CA THR A 189 -2.83 -24.41 1.78
C THR A 189 -1.49 -25.05 2.11
N LEU A 190 -0.67 -24.48 3.00
CA LEU A 190 0.59 -25.11 3.46
C LEU A 190 0.35 -26.43 4.20
N PHE A 191 -0.86 -26.70 4.68
CA PHE A 191 -1.26 -27.94 5.34
C PHE A 191 -1.99 -28.92 4.40
N ASP A 192 -2.08 -28.62 3.11
CA ASP A 192 -2.69 -29.53 2.13
C ASP A 192 -1.77 -30.75 1.89
N PRO A 193 -2.21 -31.98 2.22
CA PRO A 193 -1.41 -33.20 2.04
C PRO A 193 -1.24 -33.60 0.57
N ASP A 194 -2.04 -33.04 -0.34
CA ASP A 194 -1.98 -33.33 -1.78
C ASP A 194 -1.26 -32.25 -2.59
N GLY A 195 -0.57 -31.32 -1.91
CA GLY A 195 0.35 -30.38 -2.56
C GLY A 195 1.50 -31.10 -3.27
N GLY A 196 1.95 -30.58 -4.41
CA GLY A 196 3.02 -31.19 -5.20
C GLY A 196 4.39 -31.19 -4.49
N GLU A 197 5.32 -32.05 -4.93
CA GLU A 197 6.66 -32.28 -4.34
C GLU A 197 7.59 -31.04 -4.32
N GLN A 198 7.22 -29.95 -5.01
CA GLN A 198 7.95 -28.67 -5.03
C GLN A 198 6.95 -27.49 -4.94
N ASP A 199 6.28 -27.36 -3.80
CA ASP A 199 5.20 -26.38 -3.60
C ASP A 199 5.72 -24.97 -3.25
N ASP A 200 6.78 -24.52 -3.95
CA ASP A 200 7.29 -23.13 -3.88
C ASP A 200 6.15 -22.14 -4.14
N ALA A 201 5.18 -22.51 -4.97
CA ALA A 201 4.01 -21.70 -5.30
C ALA A 201 3.16 -21.37 -4.06
N ALA A 202 2.90 -22.33 -3.17
CA ALA A 202 2.12 -22.09 -1.96
C ALA A 202 2.86 -21.17 -0.99
N LEU A 203 4.16 -21.40 -0.77
CA LEU A 203 5.01 -20.53 0.06
C LEU A 203 5.09 -19.11 -0.50
N ILE A 204 5.25 -18.96 -1.82
CA ILE A 204 5.23 -17.68 -2.51
C ILE A 204 3.87 -16.99 -2.32
N ALA A 205 2.76 -17.73 -2.48
CA ALA A 205 1.42 -17.18 -2.27
C ALA A 205 1.23 -16.68 -0.83
N THR A 206 1.70 -17.43 0.17
CA THR A 206 1.67 -17.01 1.59
C THR A 206 2.51 -15.75 1.82
N ALA A 207 3.74 -15.69 1.28
CA ALA A 207 4.62 -14.53 1.41
C ALA A 207 4.04 -13.28 0.72
N MET A 208 3.46 -13.44 -0.47
CA MET A 208 2.77 -12.35 -1.19
C MET A 208 1.53 -11.87 -0.45
N ALA A 209 0.72 -12.78 0.10
CA ALA A 209 -0.44 -12.43 0.92
C ALA A 209 -0.03 -11.68 2.19
N ASN A 210 1.08 -12.09 2.83
CA ASN A 210 1.66 -11.37 3.98
C ASN A 210 2.07 -9.94 3.60
N SER A 211 2.77 -9.76 2.48
CA SER A 211 3.17 -8.43 1.97
C SER A 211 1.96 -7.50 1.77
N GLN A 212 0.88 -8.02 1.16
CA GLN A 212 -0.36 -7.26 0.97
C GLN A 212 -1.05 -6.90 2.29
N LEU A 213 -1.08 -7.82 3.25
CA LEU A 213 -1.65 -7.60 4.58
C LEU A 213 -0.85 -6.53 5.35
N VAL A 214 0.47 -6.60 5.35
CA VAL A 214 1.34 -5.61 6.01
C VAL A 214 1.12 -4.21 5.40
N ALA A 215 1.04 -4.10 4.07
CA ALA A 215 0.72 -2.84 3.40
C ALA A 215 -0.65 -2.29 3.83
N GLN A 216 -1.66 -3.15 3.93
CA GLN A 216 -3.01 -2.77 4.35
C GLN A 216 -3.08 -2.36 5.82
N LEU A 217 -2.35 -3.03 6.72
CA LEU A 217 -2.24 -2.66 8.13
C LEU A 217 -1.56 -1.29 8.29
N ASN A 218 -0.51 -1.00 7.52
CA ASN A 218 0.14 0.31 7.52
C ASN A 218 -0.79 1.43 7.02
N LEU A 219 -1.56 1.16 5.96
CA LEU A 219 -2.56 2.10 5.44
C LEU A 219 -3.63 2.40 6.51
N THR A 220 -4.16 1.36 7.14
CA THR A 220 -5.17 1.45 8.20
C THR A 220 -4.63 2.23 9.40
N LYS A 221 -3.40 1.94 9.84
CA LYS A 221 -2.73 2.69 10.90
C LYS A 221 -2.63 4.17 10.57
N SER A 222 -2.17 4.53 9.37
CA SER A 222 -2.03 5.92 8.96
C SER A 222 -3.38 6.66 8.97
N THR A 223 -4.46 5.96 8.60
CA THR A 223 -5.83 6.48 8.59
C THR A 223 -6.40 6.64 10.00
N ILE A 224 -6.07 5.74 10.93
CA ILE A 224 -6.47 5.87 12.34
C ILE A 224 -5.65 6.97 13.03
N GLN A 225 -4.33 7.02 12.80
CA GLN A 225 -3.44 8.05 13.37
C GLN A 225 -3.80 9.46 12.92
N SER A 226 -4.12 9.65 11.64
CA SER A 226 -4.61 10.95 11.15
C SER A 226 -5.87 11.40 11.91
N ARG A 227 -6.65 10.45 12.45
CA ARG A 227 -7.86 10.70 13.26
C ARG A 227 -7.68 10.73 14.79
N LEU A 228 -6.56 10.24 15.34
CA LEU A 228 -6.29 10.27 16.78
C LEU A 228 -5.90 11.66 17.30
N ARG A 229 -5.23 12.47 16.48
CA ARG A 229 -4.63 13.78 16.83
C ARG A 229 -5.58 14.91 17.31
N GLY A 230 -6.85 14.63 17.57
CA GLY A 230 -7.81 15.67 17.96
C GLY A 230 -9.20 15.16 18.34
N ASP A 231 -9.37 13.84 18.44
CA ASP A 231 -10.59 13.18 18.93
C ASP A 231 -10.16 12.19 20.02
N ARG A 232 -9.23 12.68 20.89
CA ARG A 232 -8.65 11.93 21.99
C ARG A 232 -9.80 11.54 22.92
N GLY A 233 -10.21 10.27 22.87
CA GLY A 233 -11.20 9.71 23.78
C GLY A 233 -12.60 9.43 23.22
N SER A 234 -12.88 9.63 21.92
CA SER A 234 -14.20 9.22 21.40
C SER A 234 -14.34 7.70 21.35
N ARG A 235 -15.54 7.20 21.72
CA ARG A 235 -15.85 5.76 21.77
C ARG A 235 -15.57 5.06 20.43
N SER A 236 -15.84 5.75 19.32
CA SER A 236 -15.61 5.22 17.97
C SER A 236 -14.12 5.06 17.64
N THR A 237 -13.27 5.97 18.12
CA THR A 237 -11.83 5.92 17.88
C THR A 237 -11.19 4.83 18.72
N ARG A 238 -11.59 4.66 19.99
CA ARG A 238 -11.15 3.55 20.86
C ARG A 238 -11.51 2.19 20.26
N ARG A 239 -12.76 2.02 19.81
CA ARG A 239 -13.19 0.78 19.10
C ARG A 239 -12.38 0.51 17.85
N SER A 240 -12.08 1.54 17.05
CA SER A 240 -11.28 1.39 15.83
C SER A 240 -9.84 0.97 16.13
N LEU A 241 -9.27 1.51 17.21
CA LEU A 241 -7.95 1.11 17.72
C LEU A 241 -7.92 -0.31 18.23
N HIS A 242 -8.91 -0.73 19.02
CA HIS A 242 -9.00 -2.11 19.48
C HIS A 242 -9.04 -3.07 18.29
N TYR A 243 -9.86 -2.80 17.28
CA TYR A 243 -9.98 -3.66 16.10
C TYR A 243 -8.67 -3.72 15.32
N TYR A 244 -7.96 -2.59 15.22
CA TYR A 244 -6.64 -2.56 14.61
C TYR A 244 -5.61 -3.40 15.38
N PHE A 245 -5.58 -3.31 16.71
CA PHE A 245 -4.67 -4.10 17.54
C PHE A 245 -5.00 -5.59 17.49
N VAL A 246 -6.29 -5.96 17.51
CA VAL A 246 -6.70 -7.35 17.29
C VAL A 246 -6.21 -7.86 15.93
N ALA A 247 -6.41 -7.10 14.85
CA ALA A 247 -5.92 -7.50 13.52
C ALA A 247 -4.39 -7.64 13.49
N GLN A 248 -3.66 -6.74 14.15
CA GLN A 248 -2.20 -6.78 14.26
C GLN A 248 -1.71 -7.97 15.09
N ASP A 249 -2.37 -8.28 16.21
CA ASP A 249 -2.01 -9.40 17.09
C ASP A 249 -2.33 -10.75 16.42
N ILE A 250 -3.44 -10.84 15.68
CA ILE A 250 -3.72 -12.03 14.86
C ILE A 250 -2.66 -12.16 13.77
N HIS A 251 -2.29 -11.08 13.08
CA HIS A 251 -1.22 -11.12 12.08
C HIS A 251 0.11 -11.61 12.66
N GLU A 252 0.52 -11.12 13.83
CA GLU A 252 1.76 -11.56 14.50
C GLU A 252 1.74 -13.08 14.77
N ARG A 253 0.65 -13.56 15.38
CA ARG A 253 0.48 -15.00 15.67
C ARG A 253 0.39 -15.84 14.41
N ALA A 254 -0.35 -15.35 13.41
CA ALA A 254 -0.53 -16.02 12.14
C ALA A 254 0.77 -16.04 11.33
N SER A 255 1.66 -15.05 11.48
CA SER A 255 2.97 -15.04 10.81
C SER A 255 3.97 -16.03 11.41
N SER A 256 3.75 -16.47 12.65
CA SER A 256 4.64 -17.40 13.34
C SER A 256 4.58 -18.80 12.70
N SER A 257 5.75 -19.38 12.44
CA SER A 257 5.87 -20.78 12.02
C SER A 257 6.67 -21.55 13.06
N HIS A 258 6.33 -22.82 13.29
CA HIS A 258 7.02 -23.68 14.24
C HIS A 258 7.67 -24.89 13.58
N LEU A 259 7.45 -25.07 12.27
CA LEU A 259 7.75 -26.29 11.51
C LEU A 259 8.23 -25.94 10.11
N GLN A 260 8.90 -26.88 9.47
CA GLN A 260 9.13 -26.87 8.02
C GLN A 260 7.95 -27.59 7.36
N TYR A 261 7.07 -26.83 6.70
CA TYR A 261 5.82 -27.35 6.14
C TYR A 261 6.02 -28.46 5.11
N HIS A 262 7.13 -28.44 4.37
CA HIS A 262 7.48 -29.47 3.40
C HIS A 262 7.70 -30.84 4.08
N GLN A 263 8.60 -30.90 5.05
CA GLN A 263 8.90 -32.13 5.81
C GLN A 263 7.66 -32.67 6.53
N LEU A 264 6.84 -31.77 7.09
CA LEU A 264 5.61 -32.15 7.78
C LEU A 264 4.61 -32.89 6.86
N ARG A 265 4.50 -32.49 5.59
CA ARG A 265 3.61 -33.14 4.62
C ARG A 265 4.14 -34.52 4.25
N ASP A 266 5.44 -34.66 4.02
CA ASP A 266 6.05 -35.94 3.64
C ASP A 266 5.90 -36.97 4.75
N ASP A 267 6.21 -36.57 5.98
CA ASP A 267 6.14 -37.45 7.14
C ASP A 267 4.69 -37.86 7.42
N TRP A 268 3.73 -36.94 7.30
CA TRP A 268 2.38 -37.11 7.87
C TRP A 268 1.23 -36.98 6.87
N ARG A 269 1.50 -37.20 5.58
CA ARG A 269 0.54 -37.08 4.47
C ARG A 269 -0.82 -37.73 4.73
N TYR A 270 -0.82 -38.92 5.34
CA TYR A 270 -2.04 -39.71 5.56
C TYR A 270 -2.71 -39.46 6.91
N ASN A 271 -2.24 -38.47 7.69
CA ASN A 271 -2.75 -38.19 9.02
C ASN A 271 -3.84 -37.11 9.00
N GLU A 272 -4.92 -37.31 9.75
CA GLU A 272 -6.05 -36.36 9.84
C GLU A 272 -5.67 -35.00 10.46
N VAL A 273 -4.52 -34.92 11.14
CA VAL A 273 -4.06 -33.72 11.84
C VAL A 273 -3.84 -32.54 10.89
N LEU A 274 -3.25 -32.77 9.70
CA LEU A 274 -3.00 -31.71 8.71
C LEU A 274 -4.30 -31.07 8.23
N PHE A 275 -5.28 -31.90 7.86
CA PHE A 275 -6.61 -31.45 7.45
C PHE A 275 -7.33 -30.66 8.55
N ARG A 276 -7.15 -31.03 9.82
CA ARG A 276 -7.76 -30.32 10.97
C ARG A 276 -7.14 -28.95 11.19
N PHE A 277 -5.82 -28.80 11.03
CA PHE A 277 -5.16 -27.49 11.03
C PHE A 277 -5.61 -26.61 9.86
N GLN A 278 -5.64 -27.16 8.65
CA GLN A 278 -6.17 -26.48 7.46
C GLN A 278 -7.60 -26.00 7.68
N ARG A 279 -8.48 -26.86 8.22
CA ARG A 279 -9.86 -26.52 8.53
C ARG A 279 -9.97 -25.37 9.54
N LEU A 280 -9.21 -25.39 10.63
CA LEU A 280 -9.24 -24.32 11.63
C LEU A 280 -8.78 -22.97 11.05
N LEU A 281 -7.71 -22.95 10.26
CA LEU A 281 -7.26 -21.74 9.57
C LEU A 281 -8.34 -21.20 8.62
N ASN A 282 -8.99 -22.07 7.83
CA ASN A 282 -10.10 -21.68 6.96
C ASN A 282 -11.31 -21.15 7.75
N MET A 283 -11.63 -21.73 8.91
CA MET A 283 -12.68 -21.21 9.79
C MET A 283 -12.33 -19.80 10.31
N GLN A 284 -11.09 -19.57 10.75
CA GLN A 284 -10.62 -18.24 11.18
C GLN A 284 -10.61 -17.23 10.03
N ALA A 285 -10.23 -17.64 8.82
CA ALA A 285 -10.32 -16.83 7.62
C ALA A 285 -11.77 -16.45 7.30
N HIS A 286 -12.70 -17.38 7.44
CA HIS A 286 -14.13 -17.10 7.27
C HIS A 286 -14.66 -16.13 8.33
N ALA A 287 -14.28 -16.29 9.60
CA ALA A 287 -14.64 -15.36 10.67
C ALA A 287 -14.11 -13.94 10.41
N CYS A 288 -12.87 -13.80 9.92
CA CYS A 288 -12.30 -12.52 9.51
C CYS A 288 -13.07 -11.88 8.34
N ARG A 289 -13.52 -12.67 7.35
CA ARG A 289 -14.38 -12.18 6.25
C ARG A 289 -15.73 -11.68 6.76
N GLN A 290 -16.40 -12.46 7.61
CA GLN A 290 -17.68 -12.06 8.21
C GLN A 290 -17.54 -10.78 9.06
N LEU A 291 -16.47 -10.69 9.84
CA LEU A 291 -16.17 -9.50 10.63
C LEU A 291 -15.94 -8.27 9.74
N ALA A 292 -15.20 -8.41 8.64
CA ALA A 292 -15.02 -7.34 7.66
C ALA A 292 -16.37 -6.84 7.09
N GLU A 293 -17.27 -7.75 6.72
CA GLU A 293 -18.61 -7.41 6.25
C GLU A 293 -19.44 -6.70 7.33
N ASN A 294 -19.42 -7.19 8.57
CA ASN A 294 -20.14 -6.59 9.70
C ASN A 294 -19.61 -5.20 10.06
N ILE A 295 -18.29 -4.96 9.96
CA ILE A 295 -17.68 -3.63 10.13
C ILE A 295 -18.23 -2.65 9.09
N LEU A 296 -18.33 -3.07 7.83
CA LEU A 296 -18.86 -2.24 6.73
C LEU A 296 -20.36 -1.94 6.90
N LEU A 297 -21.14 -2.96 7.27
CA LEU A 297 -22.59 -2.87 7.46
C LEU A 297 -22.99 -2.26 8.82
N ARG A 298 -22.03 -2.05 9.72
CA ARG A 298 -22.24 -1.59 11.11
C ARG A 298 -23.15 -2.52 11.92
N GLN A 299 -23.01 -3.81 11.71
CA GLN A 299 -23.75 -4.83 12.44
C GLN A 299 -22.87 -5.39 13.59
N PRO A 300 -23.48 -5.84 14.70
CA PRO A 300 -22.74 -6.59 15.71
C PRO A 300 -22.25 -7.90 15.09
N TRP A 301 -21.01 -8.27 15.42
CA TRP A 301 -20.42 -9.53 15.01
C TRP A 301 -20.48 -10.49 16.19
N HIS A 302 -20.87 -11.74 15.91
CA HIS A 302 -20.97 -12.80 16.91
C HIS A 302 -19.94 -13.87 16.58
N HIS A 303 -19.17 -14.29 17.58
CA HIS A 303 -18.19 -15.35 17.42
C HIS A 303 -18.87 -16.70 17.24
N ASP A 304 -18.30 -17.56 16.40
CA ASP A 304 -18.88 -18.88 16.12
C ASP A 304 -18.56 -19.86 17.26
N ALA A 305 -19.58 -20.38 17.94
CA ALA A 305 -19.41 -21.38 19.00
C ALA A 305 -18.80 -22.71 18.52
N HIS A 306 -18.75 -22.97 17.20
CA HIS A 306 -18.15 -24.19 16.66
C HIS A 306 -16.62 -24.25 16.78
N PHE A 307 -15.93 -23.13 17.03
CA PHE A 307 -14.47 -23.11 17.21
C PHE A 307 -14.01 -24.01 18.36
N GLU A 308 -14.69 -23.97 19.51
CA GLU A 308 -14.31 -24.77 20.68
C GLU A 308 -14.29 -26.27 20.35
N ARG A 309 -15.36 -26.75 19.69
CA ARG A 309 -15.47 -28.15 19.26
C ARG A 309 -14.37 -28.53 18.26
N ALA A 310 -13.97 -27.62 17.38
CA ALA A 310 -12.90 -27.88 16.42
C ALA A 310 -11.53 -27.97 17.11
N PHE A 311 -11.27 -27.10 18.10
CA PHE A 311 -10.06 -27.13 18.92
C PHE A 311 -9.96 -28.40 19.78
N GLU A 312 -11.02 -28.76 20.52
CA GLU A 312 -11.07 -29.99 21.34
C GLU A 312 -10.78 -31.25 20.51
N ARG A 313 -11.36 -31.31 19.29
CA ARG A 313 -11.18 -32.44 18.38
C ARG A 313 -9.76 -32.51 17.81
N LEU A 314 -9.11 -31.37 17.56
CA LEU A 314 -7.71 -31.34 17.13
C LEU A 314 -6.78 -31.72 18.29
N GLU A 315 -7.04 -31.22 19.49
CA GLU A 315 -6.27 -31.59 20.69
C GLU A 315 -6.34 -33.10 20.96
N THR A 316 -7.52 -33.69 20.87
CA THR A 316 -7.70 -35.15 20.97
C THR A 316 -6.96 -35.92 19.86
N ALA A 317 -6.88 -35.38 18.64
CA ALA A 317 -6.11 -35.99 17.56
C ALA A 317 -4.60 -35.92 17.81
N LEU A 318 -4.09 -34.77 18.28
CA LEU A 318 -2.69 -34.59 18.65
C LEU A 318 -2.28 -35.48 19.84
N ALA A 319 -3.15 -35.62 20.84
CA ALA A 319 -2.90 -36.50 21.99
C ALA A 319 -2.80 -37.97 21.57
N ARG A 320 -3.67 -38.44 20.66
CA ARG A 320 -3.60 -39.79 20.09
C ARG A 320 -2.30 -40.01 19.30
N LEU A 321 -1.87 -38.98 18.56
CA LEU A 321 -0.63 -39.04 17.81
C LEU A 321 0.60 -39.10 18.72
N GLN A 322 0.62 -38.30 19.79
CA GLN A 322 1.68 -38.32 20.80
C GLN A 322 1.80 -39.68 21.50
N GLN A 323 0.68 -40.37 21.73
CA GLN A 323 0.69 -41.73 22.28
C GLN A 323 1.25 -42.76 21.29
N SER A 324 1.03 -42.55 19.99
CA SER A 324 1.44 -43.49 18.93
C SER A 324 2.91 -43.32 18.54
N ALA A 325 3.46 -42.10 18.63
CA ALA A 325 4.84 -41.77 18.27
C ALA A 325 5.47 -40.79 19.30
N PRO A 326 5.78 -41.24 20.53
CA PRO A 326 6.17 -40.35 21.63
C PRO A 326 7.50 -39.59 21.43
N ASP A 327 8.40 -40.09 20.56
CA ASP A 327 9.73 -39.52 20.35
C ASP A 327 9.81 -38.52 19.18
N GLU A 328 8.71 -38.25 18.47
CA GLU A 328 8.74 -37.30 17.35
C GLU A 328 8.78 -35.84 17.82
N ALA A 329 9.88 -35.15 17.52
CA ALA A 329 10.09 -33.73 17.85
C ALA A 329 9.01 -32.81 17.25
N ASN A 330 8.44 -33.18 16.10
CA ASN A 330 7.44 -32.39 15.37
C ASN A 330 6.09 -32.31 16.09
N ILE A 331 5.74 -33.29 16.93
CA ILE A 331 4.45 -33.31 17.65
C ILE A 331 4.33 -32.12 18.62
N ARG A 332 5.40 -31.79 19.34
CA ARG A 332 5.42 -30.65 20.27
C ARG A 332 5.18 -29.32 19.54
N ALA A 333 5.76 -29.18 18.35
CA ALA A 333 5.59 -28.00 17.51
C ALA A 333 4.12 -27.77 17.10
N LEU A 334 3.36 -28.86 16.91
CA LEU A 334 1.94 -28.78 16.58
C LEU A 334 1.08 -28.39 17.79
N PHE A 335 1.45 -28.77 19.01
CA PHE A 335 0.81 -28.23 20.21
C PHE A 335 1.05 -26.71 20.34
N TRP A 336 2.23 -26.23 19.98
CA TRP A 336 2.51 -24.79 19.92
C TRP A 336 1.66 -24.09 18.85
N LEU A 337 1.56 -24.68 17.66
CA LEU A 337 0.68 -24.18 16.61
C LEU A 337 -0.80 -24.15 17.07
N LEU A 338 -1.29 -25.20 17.72
CA LEU A 338 -2.63 -25.27 18.30
C LEU A 338 -2.85 -24.14 19.31
N ARG A 339 -1.89 -23.92 20.21
CA ARG A 339 -1.92 -22.81 21.18
C ARG A 339 -1.99 -21.47 20.48
N ASN A 340 -1.25 -21.27 19.39
CA ASN A 340 -1.31 -20.04 18.61
C ASN A 340 -2.64 -19.83 17.91
N LEU A 341 -3.26 -20.89 17.36
CA LEU A 341 -4.60 -20.80 16.78
C LEU A 341 -5.67 -20.47 17.83
N ARG A 342 -5.64 -21.11 19.01
CA ARG A 342 -6.52 -20.75 20.14
C ARG A 342 -6.34 -19.29 20.55
N ALA A 343 -5.10 -18.84 20.59
CA ALA A 343 -4.77 -17.47 20.94
C ALA A 343 -5.30 -16.48 19.88
N MET A 344 -5.25 -16.80 18.59
CA MET A 344 -5.90 -16.00 17.54
C MET A 344 -7.43 -15.98 17.69
N ASP A 345 -8.04 -17.12 18.02
CA ASP A 345 -9.47 -17.22 18.27
C ASP A 345 -9.94 -16.34 19.43
N ALA A 346 -9.18 -16.34 20.53
CA ALA A 346 -9.46 -15.48 21.68
C ALA A 346 -9.43 -13.97 21.33
N GLN A 347 -8.57 -13.55 20.39
CA GLN A 347 -8.52 -12.18 19.89
C GLN A 347 -9.75 -11.85 19.02
N LEU A 348 -10.24 -12.81 18.24
CA LEU A 348 -11.52 -12.63 17.52
C LEU A 348 -12.67 -12.53 18.53
N ALA A 349 -12.75 -13.42 19.51
CA ALA A 349 -13.77 -13.41 20.55
C ALA A 349 -13.78 -12.11 21.39
N SER A 350 -12.61 -11.48 21.62
CA SER A 350 -12.53 -10.22 22.36
C SER A 350 -13.24 -9.06 21.65
N ILE A 351 -13.41 -9.13 20.32
CA ILE A 351 -14.19 -8.14 19.57
C ILE A 351 -15.67 -8.19 19.96
N GLU A 352 -16.22 -9.39 20.18
CA GLU A 352 -17.61 -9.54 20.64
C GLU A 352 -17.77 -9.05 22.09
N SER A 353 -16.80 -9.35 22.96
CA SER A 353 -16.86 -8.89 24.35
C SER A 353 -16.78 -7.37 24.47
N GLU A 354 -15.91 -6.70 23.69
CA GLU A 354 -15.88 -5.22 23.61
C GLU A 354 -17.16 -4.63 23.02
N GLN A 355 -17.81 -5.32 22.08
CA GLN A 355 -19.11 -4.88 21.56
C GLN A 355 -20.19 -4.90 22.66
N LYS A 356 -20.12 -5.86 23.59
CA LYS A 356 -21.06 -6.00 24.73
C LYS A 356 -20.72 -5.08 25.90
N LEU A 357 -19.44 -4.82 26.18
CA LEU A 357 -18.92 -3.98 27.27
C LEU A 357 -19.03 -2.46 27.01
N ALA A 358 -19.99 -2.01 26.18
CA ALA A 358 -20.21 -0.60 25.86
C ALA A 358 -20.81 0.24 27.02
N GLN A 359 -20.34 0.02 28.25
CA GLN A 359 -20.50 0.86 29.45
C GLN A 359 -19.11 1.18 30.03
N PRO A 360 -18.92 2.35 30.67
CA PRO A 360 -17.59 2.92 30.88
C PRO A 360 -16.83 2.18 31.99
N ALA A 361 -15.86 1.36 31.62
CA ALA A 361 -14.80 0.94 32.53
C ALA A 361 -13.56 1.82 32.32
N ALA A 362 -13.16 2.47 33.41
CA ALA A 362 -11.97 3.28 33.54
C ALA A 362 -10.69 2.44 33.39
N SER A 363 -9.62 3.14 33.02
CA SER A 363 -8.20 2.77 33.14
C SER A 363 -7.70 1.48 32.47
N SER A 364 -6.99 1.67 31.36
CA SER A 364 -5.67 1.05 31.13
C SER A 364 -4.88 1.98 30.20
N ASP A 365 -3.63 2.25 30.57
CA ASP A 365 -2.70 3.11 29.84
C ASP A 365 -2.51 2.64 28.40
N ASP A 366 -3.23 3.27 27.48
CA ASP A 366 -2.98 3.14 26.04
C ASP A 366 -2.44 4.47 25.52
N ASN A 367 -1.30 4.88 26.08
CA ASN A 367 -0.47 5.94 25.53
C ASN A 367 0.17 5.44 24.24
N LEU A 368 -0.60 5.49 23.16
CA LEU A 368 -0.05 5.55 21.82
C LEU A 368 0.75 6.84 21.70
N SER A 369 2.07 6.73 21.83
CA SER A 369 3.01 7.80 21.51
C SER A 369 2.67 8.34 20.13
N SER A 370 2.11 9.54 20.11
CA SER A 370 2.00 10.34 18.90
C SER A 370 3.41 10.64 18.43
N ASP A 371 3.74 10.24 17.20
CA ASP A 371 4.71 10.97 16.37
C ASP A 371 4.11 12.36 16.13
N GLU A 372 4.10 13.23 17.13
CA GLU A 372 3.81 14.65 17.02
C GLU A 372 5.16 15.36 16.85
N LEU A 373 5.43 15.78 15.61
CA LEU A 373 6.55 16.64 15.26
C LEU A 373 5.94 17.97 14.82
N SER A 374 5.98 18.96 15.70
CA SER A 374 5.40 20.30 15.51
C SER A 374 6.47 21.40 15.48
N GLY A 375 7.63 21.12 14.88
CA GLY A 375 8.69 22.10 14.69
C GLY A 375 9.01 22.39 13.22
N TRP A 376 9.28 23.66 12.89
CA TRP A 376 9.93 24.06 11.63
C TRP A 376 11.29 23.34 11.43
N ALA A 377 11.95 22.96 12.53
CA ALA A 377 13.17 22.15 12.51
C ALA A 377 12.95 20.76 11.87
N ASP A 378 11.82 20.09 12.15
CA ASP A 378 11.52 18.77 11.57
C ASP A 378 11.09 18.84 10.11
N ILE A 379 10.39 19.92 9.73
CA ILE A 379 10.09 20.21 8.33
C ILE A 379 11.40 20.38 7.56
N ARG A 380 12.35 21.16 8.11
CA ARG A 380 13.68 21.34 7.53
C ARG A 380 14.50 20.05 7.52
N LEU A 381 14.43 19.24 8.57
CA LEU A 381 15.15 17.96 8.66
C LEU A 381 14.60 16.94 7.65
N ARG A 382 13.28 16.84 7.49
CA ARG A 382 12.65 15.95 6.50
C ARG A 382 12.98 16.39 5.08
N ILE A 383 12.83 17.68 4.77
CA ILE A 383 13.18 18.20 3.45
C ILE A 383 14.67 17.99 3.18
N SER A 384 15.57 18.29 4.13
CA SER A 384 17.02 18.09 3.96
C SER A 384 17.42 16.63 3.76
N ARG A 385 16.76 15.67 4.44
CA ARG A 385 16.96 14.23 4.20
C ARG A 385 16.49 13.78 2.80
N HIS A 386 15.60 14.53 2.18
CA HIS A 386 15.14 14.30 0.81
C HIS A 386 15.87 15.17 -0.22
N LEU A 387 16.83 16.02 0.16
CA LEU A 387 17.67 16.82 -0.75
C LEU A 387 18.96 16.09 -1.15
N THR A 388 18.97 14.77 -1.09
CA THR A 388 20.08 13.95 -1.58
C THR A 388 19.74 13.31 -2.93
N PRO A 389 20.70 13.18 -3.85
CA PRO A 389 20.50 12.50 -5.13
C PRO A 389 20.16 11.01 -4.98
N THR A 390 20.31 10.44 -3.79
CA THR A 390 19.85 9.09 -3.43
C THR A 390 18.35 8.98 -3.19
N SER A 391 17.65 10.11 -2.96
CA SER A 391 16.21 10.12 -2.70
C SER A 391 15.40 9.95 -3.99
N ALA A 392 14.46 9.00 -4.03
CA ALA A 392 13.55 8.81 -5.16
C ALA A 392 12.70 10.06 -5.45
N LEU A 393 12.29 10.79 -4.41
CA LEU A 393 11.52 12.04 -4.55
C LEU A 393 12.33 13.15 -5.21
N PHE A 394 13.60 13.34 -4.82
CA PHE A 394 14.48 14.34 -5.43
C PHE A 394 14.72 14.05 -6.91
N ARG A 395 15.07 12.80 -7.23
CA ARG A 395 15.28 12.35 -8.61
C ARG A 395 14.04 12.56 -9.45
N HIS A 396 12.87 12.24 -8.92
CA HIS A 396 11.60 12.47 -9.59
C HIS A 396 11.31 13.98 -9.78
N ALA A 397 11.57 14.82 -8.77
CA ALA A 397 11.39 16.27 -8.88
C ALA A 397 12.26 16.87 -10.00
N VAL A 398 13.54 16.50 -10.06
CA VAL A 398 14.44 16.96 -11.13
C VAL A 398 14.02 16.41 -12.49
N ARG A 399 13.68 15.11 -12.57
CA ARG A 399 13.21 14.47 -13.81
C ARG A 399 11.97 15.16 -14.37
N MET A 400 10.96 15.41 -13.53
CA MET A 400 9.74 16.10 -13.91
C MET A 400 9.99 17.54 -14.34
N THR A 401 10.84 18.25 -13.60
CA THR A 401 11.25 19.62 -13.94
C THR A 401 11.90 19.67 -15.32
N LEU A 402 12.85 18.76 -15.59
CA LEU A 402 13.51 18.64 -16.88
C LEU A 402 12.51 18.34 -18.00
N VAL A 403 11.63 17.34 -17.80
CA VAL A 403 10.64 16.93 -18.81
C VAL A 403 9.69 18.06 -19.17
N LEU A 404 9.18 18.79 -18.16
CA LEU A 404 8.26 19.90 -18.42
C LEU A 404 8.97 21.10 -19.08
N CYS A 405 10.21 21.41 -18.69
CA CYS A 405 10.97 22.50 -19.31
C CYS A 405 11.37 22.17 -20.76
N VAL A 406 11.88 20.95 -21.01
CA VAL A 406 12.24 20.50 -22.37
C VAL A 406 11.00 20.40 -23.24
N GLY A 407 9.89 19.88 -22.71
CA GLY A 407 8.61 19.84 -23.41
C GLY A 407 8.13 21.23 -23.79
N TYR A 408 8.21 22.21 -22.87
CA TYR A 408 7.83 23.59 -23.16
C TYR A 408 8.76 24.25 -24.18
N GLY A 409 10.07 24.06 -24.04
CA GLY A 409 11.04 24.54 -25.03
C GLY A 409 10.77 23.98 -26.43
N PHE A 410 10.43 22.70 -26.52
CA PHE A 410 10.04 22.06 -27.78
C PHE A 410 8.78 22.71 -28.39
N ILE A 411 7.75 22.99 -27.59
CA ILE A 411 6.54 23.69 -28.03
C ILE A 411 6.88 25.08 -28.60
N GLN A 412 7.72 25.84 -27.90
CA GLN A 412 8.14 27.19 -28.34
C GLN A 412 8.96 27.17 -29.63
N LEU A 413 9.85 26.19 -29.79
CA LEU A 413 10.69 26.06 -30.99
C LEU A 413 9.91 25.59 -32.21
N THR A 414 8.94 24.70 -32.02
CA THR A 414 8.16 24.12 -33.13
C THR A 414 6.93 24.94 -33.50
N GLY A 415 6.50 25.85 -32.63
CA GLY A 415 5.25 26.61 -32.83
C GLY A 415 4.01 25.71 -32.84
N LEU A 416 4.08 24.51 -32.28
CA LEU A 416 2.97 23.55 -32.30
C LEU A 416 1.73 24.15 -31.65
N HIS A 417 0.69 24.36 -32.46
CA HIS A 417 -0.63 24.71 -31.97
C HIS A 417 -1.10 23.65 -30.96
N ARG A 418 -1.37 24.06 -29.71
CA ARG A 418 -1.86 23.22 -28.61
C ARG A 418 -0.88 22.19 -28.06
N GLY A 419 0.43 22.35 -28.27
CA GLY A 419 1.45 21.40 -27.78
C GLY A 419 1.50 21.18 -26.26
N TYR A 420 0.75 21.93 -25.45
CA TYR A 420 0.64 21.77 -23.99
C TYR A 420 0.20 20.36 -23.56
N TRP A 421 -0.44 19.60 -24.45
CA TRP A 421 -0.75 18.19 -24.22
C TRP A 421 0.47 17.29 -24.04
N ILE A 422 1.63 17.68 -24.57
CA ILE A 422 2.92 17.02 -24.34
C ILE A 422 3.25 17.09 -22.86
N LEU A 423 3.10 18.28 -22.25
CA LEU A 423 3.33 18.51 -20.82
C LEU A 423 2.35 17.71 -19.97
N LEU A 424 1.06 17.74 -20.32
CA LEU A 424 0.02 17.01 -19.59
C LEU A 424 0.26 15.51 -19.63
N THR A 425 0.57 14.95 -20.81
CA THR A 425 0.83 13.52 -20.97
C THR A 425 2.07 13.10 -20.19
N SER A 426 3.13 13.91 -20.26
CA SER A 426 4.34 13.69 -19.49
C SER A 426 4.08 13.65 -17.98
N LEU A 427 3.27 14.59 -17.48
CA LEU A 427 2.87 14.67 -16.07
C LEU A 427 2.11 13.43 -15.58
N PHE A 428 1.19 12.88 -16.37
CA PHE A 428 0.40 11.70 -15.96
C PHE A 428 1.17 10.38 -16.06
N VAL A 429 2.09 10.29 -17.00
CA VAL A 429 2.75 9.04 -17.37
C VAL A 429 4.07 8.86 -16.63
N CYS A 430 4.84 9.94 -16.44
CA CYS A 430 6.09 9.88 -15.72
C CYS A 430 5.84 9.52 -14.25
N GLN A 431 6.38 8.40 -13.82
CA GLN A 431 6.31 7.92 -12.43
C GLN A 431 7.72 7.91 -11.84
N PRO A 432 7.84 7.86 -10.49
CA PRO A 432 9.14 7.69 -9.85
C PRO A 432 9.87 6.42 -10.34
N ASN A 433 9.12 5.33 -10.55
CA ASN A 433 9.67 4.03 -10.93
C ASN A 433 9.68 3.82 -12.45
N TYR A 434 10.75 3.19 -12.97
CA TYR A 434 10.91 2.89 -14.40
C TYR A 434 9.78 2.02 -14.96
N ASN A 435 9.51 0.87 -14.31
CA ASN A 435 8.47 -0.06 -14.76
C ASN A 435 7.07 0.54 -14.71
N ALA A 436 6.78 1.32 -13.67
CA ALA A 436 5.52 2.03 -13.54
C ALA A 436 5.32 3.01 -14.70
N THR A 437 6.38 3.75 -15.08
CA THR A 437 6.34 4.65 -16.24
C THR A 437 6.13 3.87 -17.53
N ARG A 438 6.90 2.80 -17.79
CA ARG A 438 6.77 1.97 -19.00
C ARG A 438 5.36 1.40 -19.17
N ARG A 439 4.78 0.85 -18.11
CA ARG A 439 3.39 0.35 -18.13
C ARG A 439 2.41 1.47 -18.40
N ARG A 440 2.55 2.64 -17.75
CA ARG A 440 1.68 3.79 -17.99
C ARG A 440 1.81 4.35 -19.40
N LEU A 441 3.01 4.37 -19.98
CA LEU A 441 3.25 4.77 -21.38
C LEU A 441 2.39 3.94 -22.34
N ALA A 442 2.50 2.60 -22.24
CA ALA A 442 1.73 1.69 -23.10
C ALA A 442 0.21 1.86 -22.93
N LEU A 443 -0.26 1.93 -21.67
CA LEU A 443 -1.68 2.09 -21.38
C LEU A 443 -2.21 3.48 -21.80
N ARG A 444 -1.38 4.53 -21.71
CA ARG A 444 -1.73 5.87 -22.16
C ARG A 444 -1.90 5.92 -23.67
N ILE A 445 -0.92 5.40 -24.42
CA ILE A 445 -0.96 5.36 -25.88
C ILE A 445 -2.19 4.56 -26.34
N GLY A 446 -2.35 3.33 -25.85
CA GLY A 446 -3.49 2.48 -26.21
C GLY A 446 -4.84 3.10 -25.85
N GLY A 447 -4.96 3.68 -24.65
CA GLY A 447 -6.18 4.33 -24.20
C GLY A 447 -6.54 5.58 -25.01
N THR A 448 -5.56 6.44 -25.34
CA THR A 448 -5.80 7.65 -26.14
C THR A 448 -6.17 7.31 -27.58
N LEU A 449 -5.50 6.35 -28.22
CA LEU A 449 -5.85 5.89 -29.56
C LEU A 449 -7.28 5.33 -29.60
N ALA A 450 -7.65 4.48 -28.63
CA ALA A 450 -9.01 3.97 -28.52
C ALA A 450 -10.03 5.09 -28.24
N GLY A 451 -9.69 6.06 -27.39
CA GLY A 451 -10.54 7.21 -27.08
C GLY A 451 -10.80 8.09 -28.29
N ILE A 452 -9.81 8.31 -29.15
CA ILE A 452 -9.98 9.08 -30.40
C ILE A 452 -10.78 8.26 -31.42
N ALA A 453 -10.46 6.97 -31.59
CA ALA A 453 -11.15 6.08 -32.52
C ALA A 453 -12.65 5.96 -32.23
N ILE A 454 -13.04 5.98 -30.94
CA ILE A 454 -14.44 6.01 -30.51
C ILE A 454 -15.00 7.44 -30.53
N GLY A 455 -14.20 8.43 -30.14
CA GLY A 455 -14.61 9.82 -30.02
C GLY A 455 -15.04 10.43 -31.34
N LEU A 456 -14.29 10.21 -32.42
CA LEU A 456 -14.60 10.78 -33.74
C LEU A 456 -16.00 10.37 -34.26
N PRO A 457 -16.38 9.07 -34.26
CA PRO A 457 -17.76 8.67 -34.56
C PRO A 457 -18.80 9.29 -33.62
N VAL A 458 -18.51 9.39 -32.33
CA VAL A 458 -19.43 9.98 -31.34
C VAL A 458 -19.67 11.47 -31.62
N LEU A 459 -18.62 12.22 -31.98
CA LEU A 459 -18.75 13.63 -32.37
C LEU A 459 -19.64 13.80 -33.61
N TRP A 460 -19.55 12.86 -34.55
CA TRP A 460 -20.38 12.88 -35.76
C TRP A 460 -21.83 12.48 -35.49
N LEU A 461 -22.06 11.46 -34.66
CA LEU A 461 -23.40 10.93 -34.34
C LEU A 461 -24.20 11.82 -33.36
N VAL A 462 -23.51 12.60 -32.52
CA VAL A 462 -24.14 13.43 -31.48
C VAL A 462 -23.71 14.90 -31.63
N PRO A 463 -24.25 15.62 -32.64
CA PRO A 463 -23.93 17.02 -32.87
C PRO A 463 -24.61 17.97 -31.87
N SER A 464 -25.64 17.52 -31.15
CA SER A 464 -26.38 18.36 -30.20
C SER A 464 -25.54 18.70 -28.96
N ILE A 465 -25.67 19.95 -28.50
CA ILE A 465 -24.97 20.47 -27.32
C ILE A 465 -25.40 19.67 -26.07
N GLU A 466 -26.70 19.41 -25.92
CA GLU A 466 -27.25 18.66 -24.78
C GLU A 466 -26.69 17.24 -24.74
N GLY A 467 -26.60 16.59 -25.90
CA GLY A 467 -26.02 15.25 -26.02
C GLY A 467 -24.54 15.23 -25.63
N GLN A 468 -23.77 16.22 -26.06
CA GLN A 468 -22.36 16.36 -25.70
C GLN A 468 -22.17 16.61 -24.20
N LEU A 469 -22.99 17.47 -23.58
CA LEU A 469 -22.95 17.71 -22.13
C LEU A 469 -23.22 16.44 -21.32
N ILE A 470 -24.22 15.64 -21.71
CA ILE A 470 -24.51 14.34 -21.08
C ILE A 470 -23.31 13.39 -21.22
N LEU A 471 -22.73 13.31 -22.42
CA LEU A 471 -21.57 12.46 -22.69
C LEU A 471 -20.31 12.91 -21.95
N ILE A 472 -20.11 14.22 -21.73
CA ILE A 472 -19.02 14.78 -20.90
C ILE A 472 -19.17 14.28 -19.47
N VAL A 473 -20.36 14.39 -18.88
CA VAL A 473 -20.63 13.90 -17.52
C VAL A 473 -20.39 12.40 -17.42
N PHE A 474 -20.94 11.63 -18.36
CA PHE A 474 -20.79 10.17 -18.37
C PHE A 474 -19.33 9.73 -18.53
N SER A 475 -18.61 10.33 -19.49
CA SER A 475 -17.18 10.06 -19.70
C SER A 475 -16.35 10.42 -18.48
N GLY A 476 -16.66 11.53 -17.80
CA GLY A 476 -15.95 11.91 -16.58
C GLY A 476 -16.22 10.95 -15.41
N VAL A 477 -17.45 10.49 -15.22
CA VAL A 477 -17.77 9.47 -14.21
C VAL A 477 -17.03 8.17 -14.50
N LEU A 478 -17.03 7.70 -15.75
CA LEU A 478 -16.32 6.49 -16.14
C LEU A 478 -14.80 6.63 -16.01
N PHE A 479 -14.23 7.80 -16.31
CA PHE A 479 -12.81 8.08 -16.03
C PHE A 479 -12.48 7.82 -14.56
N PHE A 480 -13.25 8.40 -13.63
CA PHE A 480 -13.02 8.22 -12.19
C PHE A 480 -13.34 6.80 -11.70
N ALA A 481 -14.27 6.08 -12.34
CA ALA A 481 -14.56 4.67 -12.04
C ALA A 481 -13.38 3.75 -12.39
N PHE A 482 -12.76 3.96 -13.55
CA PHE A 482 -11.70 3.08 -14.03
C PHE A 482 -10.29 3.51 -13.63
N ARG A 483 -10.07 4.74 -13.12
CA ARG A 483 -8.71 5.28 -12.86
C ARG A 483 -7.83 4.39 -11.99
N GLN A 484 -8.42 3.67 -11.02
CA GLN A 484 -7.69 2.81 -10.08
C GLN A 484 -7.65 1.33 -10.49
N ILE A 485 -8.51 0.92 -11.43
CA ILE A 485 -8.66 -0.50 -11.82
C ILE A 485 -8.02 -0.74 -13.19
N GLN A 486 -8.38 0.07 -14.20
CA GLN A 486 -7.98 -0.10 -15.59
C GLN A 486 -7.56 1.24 -16.21
N TYR A 487 -6.29 1.59 -16.05
CA TYR A 487 -5.75 2.90 -16.46
C TYR A 487 -5.88 3.20 -17.97
N ALA A 488 -5.86 2.18 -18.83
CA ALA A 488 -6.11 2.36 -20.27
C ALA A 488 -7.56 2.83 -20.54
N GLN A 489 -8.55 2.22 -19.89
CA GLN A 489 -9.95 2.64 -20.00
C GLN A 489 -10.16 4.04 -19.41
N ALA A 490 -9.52 4.35 -18.28
CA ALA A 490 -9.54 5.71 -17.75
C ALA A 490 -8.99 6.72 -18.78
N THR A 491 -7.87 6.39 -19.43
CA THR A 491 -7.27 7.23 -20.46
C THR A 491 -8.20 7.42 -21.67
N LEU A 492 -8.92 6.38 -22.08
CA LEU A 492 -9.93 6.44 -23.12
C LEU A 492 -11.01 7.45 -22.73
N PHE A 493 -11.62 7.32 -21.56
CA PHE A 493 -12.74 8.19 -21.14
C PHE A 493 -12.34 9.64 -20.89
N ILE A 494 -11.14 9.91 -20.35
CA ILE A 494 -10.67 11.31 -20.25
C ILE A 494 -10.36 11.91 -21.62
N THR A 495 -9.94 11.10 -22.59
CA THR A 495 -9.74 11.56 -23.97
C THR A 495 -11.08 11.90 -24.62
N LEU A 496 -12.11 11.05 -24.43
CA LEU A 496 -13.47 11.34 -24.87
C LEU A 496 -14.02 12.63 -24.24
N LEU A 497 -13.91 12.76 -22.91
CA LEU A 497 -14.35 13.95 -22.18
C LEU A 497 -13.74 15.23 -22.79
N VAL A 498 -12.43 15.22 -23.00
CA VAL A 498 -11.72 16.35 -23.58
C VAL A 498 -12.17 16.64 -25.01
N LEU A 499 -12.27 15.62 -25.88
CA LEU A 499 -12.70 15.81 -27.27
C LEU A 499 -14.10 16.43 -27.34
N LEU A 500 -15.03 15.95 -26.49
CA LEU A 500 -16.37 16.51 -26.38
C LEU A 500 -16.34 17.96 -25.88
N CYS A 501 -15.50 18.28 -24.88
CA CYS A 501 -15.34 19.66 -24.41
C CYS A 501 -14.86 20.61 -25.53
N PHE A 502 -13.90 20.20 -26.36
CA PHE A 502 -13.44 21.02 -27.50
C PHE A 502 -14.44 21.07 -28.65
N ASN A 503 -15.25 20.02 -28.82
CA ASN A 503 -16.32 20.03 -29.82
C ASN A 503 -17.42 21.06 -29.49
N LEU A 504 -17.62 21.39 -28.21
CA LEU A 504 -18.49 22.51 -27.82
C LEU A 504 -18.01 23.87 -28.36
N LEU A 505 -16.72 24.00 -28.68
CA LEU A 505 -16.12 25.17 -29.33
C LEU A 505 -16.04 25.04 -30.86
N GLY A 506 -16.52 23.94 -31.43
CA GLY A 506 -16.42 23.63 -32.87
C GLY A 506 -15.09 22.99 -33.30
N GLU A 507 -14.17 22.70 -32.38
CA GLU A 507 -12.80 22.27 -32.70
C GLU A 507 -12.53 20.78 -32.43
N GLY A 508 -13.57 19.97 -32.17
CA GLY A 508 -13.43 18.58 -31.70
C GLY A 508 -12.64 17.67 -32.66
N PHE A 509 -12.86 17.82 -33.97
CA PHE A 509 -12.15 17.05 -35.00
C PHE A 509 -10.70 17.50 -35.20
N GLU A 510 -10.44 18.81 -35.10
CA GLU A 510 -9.11 19.38 -35.28
C GLU A 510 -8.13 18.98 -34.17
N VAL A 511 -8.65 18.75 -32.97
CA VAL A 511 -7.84 18.39 -31.79
C VAL A 511 -7.45 16.90 -31.78
N ALA A 512 -8.14 16.04 -32.55
CA ALA A 512 -7.93 14.59 -32.52
C ALA A 512 -6.53 14.16 -32.99
N LEU A 513 -6.04 14.67 -34.12
CA LEU A 513 -4.73 14.29 -34.65
C LEU A 513 -3.56 14.86 -33.81
N PRO A 514 -3.56 16.17 -33.44
CA PRO A 514 -2.58 16.71 -32.49
C PRO A 514 -2.52 15.90 -31.19
N ARG A 515 -3.66 15.44 -30.69
CA ARG A 515 -3.72 14.63 -29.48
C ARG A 515 -2.93 13.33 -29.57
N VAL A 516 -2.90 12.65 -30.73
CA VAL A 516 -2.06 11.47 -30.94
C VAL A 516 -0.60 11.85 -30.89
N MET A 517 -0.20 12.86 -31.67
CA MET A 517 1.19 13.32 -31.77
C MET A 517 1.73 13.79 -30.42
N ASP A 518 0.97 14.62 -29.69
CA ASP A 518 1.35 15.13 -28.39
C ASP A 518 1.45 14.01 -27.34
N THR A 519 0.59 12.99 -27.46
CA THR A 519 0.66 11.82 -26.58
C THR A 519 1.92 11.02 -26.84
N LEU A 520 2.29 10.80 -28.10
CA LEU A 520 3.52 10.09 -28.47
C LEU A 520 4.76 10.88 -28.04
N LEU A 521 4.79 12.19 -28.27
CA LEU A 521 5.89 13.07 -27.87
C LEU A 521 6.04 13.15 -26.34
N GLY A 522 4.94 13.35 -25.61
CA GLY A 522 4.96 13.36 -24.15
C GLY A 522 5.37 12.01 -23.56
N CYS A 523 4.91 10.91 -24.15
CA CYS A 523 5.36 9.57 -23.79
C CYS A 523 6.86 9.39 -24.06
N GLY A 524 7.35 9.86 -25.22
CA GLY A 524 8.76 9.81 -25.60
C GLY A 524 9.64 10.59 -24.62
N LEU A 525 9.28 11.83 -24.28
CA LEU A 525 10.01 12.64 -23.31
C LEU A 525 10.05 12.01 -21.92
N ALA A 526 8.91 11.51 -21.44
CA ALA A 526 8.85 10.80 -20.16
C ALA A 526 9.71 9.53 -20.16
N TRP A 527 9.68 8.77 -21.25
CA TRP A 527 10.51 7.57 -21.40
C TRP A 527 12.01 7.93 -21.39
N LEU A 528 12.44 8.90 -22.19
CA LEU A 528 13.82 9.38 -22.24
C LEU A 528 14.30 9.83 -20.86
N ALA A 529 13.48 10.60 -20.14
CA ALA A 529 13.86 11.09 -18.83
C ALA A 529 14.04 9.97 -17.80
N VAL A 530 13.19 8.94 -17.82
CA VAL A 530 13.35 7.79 -16.92
C VAL A 530 14.49 6.86 -17.38
N ALA A 531 14.79 6.80 -18.68
CA ALA A 531 15.87 5.99 -19.23
C ALA A 531 17.27 6.60 -18.98
N PHE A 532 17.41 7.92 -19.06
CA PHE A 532 18.71 8.62 -19.03
C PHE A 532 18.95 9.45 -17.76
N VAL A 533 17.91 9.98 -17.10
CA VAL A 533 18.07 10.84 -15.91
C VAL A 533 17.94 9.99 -14.64
N TRP A 534 19.09 9.58 -14.11
CA TRP A 534 19.23 8.64 -12.98
C TRP A 534 18.40 7.36 -13.17
N PRO A 535 18.79 6.48 -14.11
CA PRO A 535 18.08 5.24 -14.39
C PRO A 535 17.96 4.35 -13.14
N ASP A 536 16.73 4.16 -12.66
CA ASP A 536 16.43 3.31 -11.50
C ASP A 536 16.66 1.81 -11.79
N TRP A 537 16.67 1.42 -13.07
CA TRP A 537 16.87 0.04 -13.52
C TRP A 537 18.33 -0.45 -13.40
N HIS A 538 19.29 0.47 -13.29
CA HIS A 538 20.73 0.16 -13.20
C HIS A 538 21.27 0.13 -11.77
N PHE A 539 20.48 0.57 -10.77
CA PHE A 539 20.95 0.67 -9.39
C PHE A 539 20.21 -0.29 -8.45
N ARG A 540 20.79 -1.48 -8.27
CA ARG A 540 21.10 -2.03 -6.93
C ARG A 540 19.96 -2.04 -5.89
N GLN A 541 18.77 -2.59 -6.18
CA GLN A 541 17.76 -2.76 -5.12
C GLN A 541 17.68 -4.16 -4.56
N LEU A 542 17.79 -5.23 -5.35
CA LEU A 542 17.66 -6.57 -4.74
C LEU A 542 18.74 -6.84 -3.67
N PRO A 543 20.04 -6.58 -3.90
CA PRO A 543 21.06 -6.80 -2.86
C PRO A 543 20.90 -5.85 -1.67
N ALA A 544 20.59 -4.58 -1.92
CA ALA A 544 20.42 -3.57 -0.86
C ALA A 544 19.14 -3.78 -0.04
N VAL A 545 18.04 -4.19 -0.68
CA VAL A 545 16.78 -4.53 -0.01
C VAL A 545 16.96 -5.82 0.76
N ALA A 546 17.57 -6.87 0.17
CA ALA A 546 17.91 -8.09 0.88
C ALA A 546 18.76 -7.81 2.13
N GLU A 547 19.80 -6.98 2.02
CA GLU A 547 20.63 -6.57 3.15
C GLU A 547 19.83 -5.81 4.22
N ARG A 548 19.00 -4.84 3.82
CA ARG A 548 18.12 -4.12 4.77
C ARG A 548 17.14 -5.05 5.46
N THR A 549 16.58 -6.03 4.75
CA THR A 549 15.64 -7.01 5.29
C THR A 549 16.32 -7.92 6.30
N LEU A 550 17.50 -8.45 5.97
CA LEU A 550 18.28 -9.27 6.90
C LEU A 550 18.70 -8.48 8.15
N ASN A 551 19.16 -7.23 7.98
CA ASN A 551 19.49 -6.35 9.11
C ASN A 551 18.26 -5.94 9.94
N ALA A 552 17.07 -5.87 9.34
CA ALA A 552 15.83 -5.63 10.08
C ALA A 552 15.41 -6.87 10.89
N ASN A 553 15.65 -8.07 10.35
CA ASN A 553 15.43 -9.33 11.08
C ASN A 553 16.38 -9.47 12.27
N CYS A 554 17.68 -9.15 12.11
CA CYS A 554 18.64 -9.14 13.23
C CYS A 554 18.18 -8.19 14.35
N ARG A 555 17.88 -6.93 14.02
CA ARG A 555 17.37 -5.96 15.00
C ARG A 555 16.09 -6.40 15.70
N TYR A 556 15.23 -7.15 15.01
CA TYR A 556 14.03 -7.71 15.63
C TYR A 556 14.38 -8.86 16.59
N LEU A 557 15.31 -9.73 16.20
CA LEU A 557 15.83 -10.79 17.05
C LEU A 557 16.52 -10.24 18.31
N ASP A 558 17.32 -9.18 18.20
CA ASP A 558 17.95 -8.49 19.33
C ASP A 558 16.91 -7.94 20.32
N ALA A 559 15.87 -7.30 19.78
CA ALA A 559 14.78 -6.76 20.60
C ALA A 559 13.96 -7.86 21.30
N ILE A 560 13.93 -9.08 20.74
CA ILE A 560 13.35 -10.26 21.40
C ILE A 560 14.31 -10.76 22.49
N MET A 561 15.62 -10.81 22.21
CA MET A 561 16.64 -11.26 23.15
C MET A 561 16.64 -10.44 24.43
N GLU A 562 16.57 -9.12 24.30
CA GLU A 562 16.47 -8.22 25.45
C GLU A 562 15.31 -8.59 26.39
N GLN A 563 14.20 -9.11 25.85
CA GLN A 563 13.02 -9.50 26.62
C GLN A 563 13.09 -10.90 27.21
N TYR A 564 13.92 -11.78 26.66
CA TYR A 564 14.27 -13.03 27.32
C TYR A 564 15.15 -12.77 28.56
N HIS A 565 16.01 -11.75 28.53
CA HIS A 565 16.82 -11.33 29.70
C HIS A 565 16.02 -10.52 30.73
N GLN A 566 15.30 -9.49 30.30
CA GLN A 566 14.67 -8.51 31.22
C GLN A 566 13.20 -8.82 31.53
N GLY A 567 12.60 -9.79 30.83
CA GLY A 567 11.17 -10.06 30.87
C GLY A 567 10.39 -9.32 29.78
N LYS A 568 9.13 -9.74 29.60
CA LYS A 568 8.29 -9.29 28.50
C LYS A 568 7.89 -7.82 28.67
N ASP A 569 8.28 -6.99 27.71
CA ASP A 569 7.89 -5.60 27.61
C ASP A 569 7.31 -5.30 26.22
N ASN A 570 6.23 -4.52 26.15
CA ASN A 570 5.64 -4.06 24.90
C ASN A 570 6.07 -2.62 24.54
N ARG A 571 7.20 -2.14 25.06
CA ARG A 571 7.83 -0.85 24.74
C ARG A 571 7.94 -0.58 23.23
N LEU A 572 8.03 0.70 22.91
CA LEU A 572 8.07 1.21 21.53
C LEU A 572 9.19 0.58 20.70
N ALA A 573 10.37 0.36 21.29
CA ALA A 573 11.54 -0.20 20.60
C ALA A 573 11.24 -1.57 19.96
N TYR A 574 10.69 -2.52 20.72
CA TYR A 574 10.27 -3.83 20.22
C TYR A 574 9.24 -3.70 19.09
N ARG A 575 8.21 -2.87 19.29
CA ARG A 575 7.13 -2.68 18.30
C ARG A 575 7.66 -2.09 16.99
N VAL A 576 8.65 -1.19 17.05
CA VAL A 576 9.31 -0.59 15.88
C VAL A 576 10.16 -1.63 15.17
N ALA A 577 11.03 -2.36 15.89
CA ALA A 577 11.87 -3.39 15.31
C ALA A 577 11.04 -4.47 14.59
N ARG A 578 9.99 -4.97 15.25
CA ARG A 578 9.02 -5.92 14.66
C ARG A 578 8.38 -5.39 13.38
N ARG A 579 7.88 -4.15 13.42
CA ARG A 579 7.25 -3.52 12.25
C ARG A 579 8.24 -3.39 11.10
N ASP A 580 9.47 -2.95 11.39
CA ASP A 580 10.48 -2.71 10.38
C ASP A 580 10.90 -4.03 9.71
N ALA A 581 11.00 -5.14 10.45
CA ALA A 581 11.25 -6.47 9.90
C ALA A 581 10.15 -6.92 8.93
N HIS A 582 8.88 -6.86 9.34
CA HIS A 582 7.76 -7.22 8.45
C HIS A 582 7.60 -6.28 7.25
N ASN A 583 7.91 -4.99 7.41
CA ASN A 583 7.90 -4.04 6.29
C ASN A 583 9.02 -4.35 5.29
N ALA A 584 10.21 -4.72 5.77
CA ALA A 584 11.34 -5.06 4.90
C ALA A 584 11.13 -6.41 4.19
N ASP A 585 10.48 -7.39 4.83
CA ASP A 585 10.03 -8.63 4.17
C ASP A 585 8.99 -8.33 3.08
N ALA A 586 8.02 -7.45 3.37
CA ALA A 586 7.02 -7.02 2.40
C ALA A 586 7.63 -6.27 1.20
N GLU A 587 8.63 -5.41 1.44
CA GLU A 587 9.41 -4.72 0.40
C GLU A 587 10.17 -5.71 -0.47
N LEU A 588 10.87 -6.69 0.14
CA LEU A 588 11.57 -7.76 -0.58
C LEU A 588 10.61 -8.56 -1.48
N ALA A 589 9.45 -8.96 -0.94
CA ALA A 589 8.42 -9.66 -1.72
C ALA A 589 7.94 -8.84 -2.92
N SER A 590 7.76 -7.52 -2.74
CA SER A 590 7.36 -6.62 -3.84
C SER A 590 8.44 -6.50 -4.91
N VAL A 591 9.71 -6.37 -4.52
CA VAL A 591 10.84 -6.29 -5.46
C VAL A 591 10.99 -7.58 -6.26
N VAL A 592 10.95 -8.74 -5.60
CA VAL A 592 11.05 -10.05 -6.26
C VAL A 592 9.85 -10.30 -7.20
N SER A 593 8.63 -9.94 -6.78
CA SER A 593 7.43 -10.06 -7.63
C SER A 593 7.50 -9.14 -8.85
N ASN A 594 8.03 -7.92 -8.72
CA ASN A 594 8.23 -7.04 -9.87
C ASN A 594 9.28 -7.60 -10.83
N MET A 595 10.37 -8.17 -10.30
CA MET A 595 11.44 -8.77 -11.08
C MET A 595 10.97 -10.00 -11.89
N SER A 596 10.06 -10.81 -11.35
CA SER A 596 9.55 -11.99 -12.05
C SER A 596 8.74 -11.66 -13.30
N SER A 597 8.13 -10.47 -13.34
CA SER A 597 7.40 -9.96 -14.51
C SER A 597 8.32 -9.46 -15.64
N GLU A 598 9.63 -9.34 -15.40
CA GLU A 598 10.59 -8.84 -16.36
C GLU A 598 11.36 -9.97 -17.07
N ALA A 599 11.07 -10.16 -18.36
CA ALA A 599 11.75 -11.16 -19.21
C ALA A 599 13.25 -10.91 -19.45
N ARG A 600 13.81 -9.80 -18.97
CA ARG A 600 15.22 -9.42 -19.17
C ARG A 600 16.18 -10.06 -18.16
N TYR A 601 15.68 -10.46 -16.99
CA TYR A 601 16.54 -11.08 -15.98
C TYR A 601 16.82 -12.54 -16.32
N GLN A 602 18.09 -12.93 -16.18
CA GLN A 602 18.51 -14.32 -16.26
C GLN A 602 17.63 -15.16 -15.32
N GLN A 603 17.19 -16.31 -15.83
CA GLN A 603 16.27 -17.18 -15.11
C GLN A 603 16.84 -17.63 -13.75
N SER A 604 18.15 -17.89 -13.68
CA SER A 604 18.88 -18.21 -12.46
C SER A 604 18.80 -17.13 -11.38
N LEU A 605 18.90 -15.84 -11.76
CA LEU A 605 18.80 -14.73 -10.80
C LEU A 605 17.38 -14.63 -10.22
N ARG A 606 16.36 -14.85 -11.07
CA ARG A 606 14.95 -14.87 -10.64
C ARG A 606 14.71 -15.98 -9.63
N GLU A 607 15.16 -17.20 -9.94
CA GLU A 607 15.06 -18.37 -9.05
C GLU A 607 15.78 -18.13 -7.71
N ASN A 608 17.01 -17.61 -7.73
CA ASN A 608 17.77 -17.30 -6.51
C ASN A 608 17.08 -16.25 -5.64
N ALA A 609 16.49 -15.21 -6.24
CA ALA A 609 15.77 -14.19 -5.50
C ALA A 609 14.47 -14.71 -4.88
N PHE A 610 13.73 -15.56 -5.60
CA PHE A 610 12.56 -16.25 -5.06
C PHE A 610 12.92 -17.15 -3.89
N ARG A 611 13.99 -17.92 -4.04
CA ARG A 611 14.47 -18.80 -2.98
C ARG A 611 14.90 -18.01 -1.75
N LEU A 612 15.59 -16.89 -1.92
CA LEU A 612 15.92 -15.98 -0.82
C LEU A 612 14.66 -15.41 -0.15
N LEU A 613 13.65 -15.00 -0.93
CA LEU A 613 12.37 -14.51 -0.39
C LEU A 613 11.69 -15.57 0.49
N CYS A 614 11.58 -16.81 0.02
CA CYS A 614 10.97 -17.90 0.79
C CYS A 614 11.73 -18.18 2.08
N LEU A 615 13.07 -18.29 2.01
CA LEU A 615 13.91 -18.52 3.18
C LEU A 615 13.85 -17.37 4.18
N ASN A 616 13.86 -16.12 3.70
CA ASN A 616 13.74 -14.95 4.55
C ASN A 616 12.36 -14.89 5.24
N HIS A 617 11.30 -15.22 4.52
CA HIS A 617 9.96 -15.28 5.08
C HIS A 617 9.87 -16.34 6.18
N SER A 618 10.40 -17.54 5.94
CA SER A 618 10.48 -18.59 6.97
C SER A 618 11.35 -18.18 8.17
N PHE A 619 12.49 -17.53 7.91
CA PHE A 619 13.38 -17.02 8.95
C PHE A 619 12.66 -16.00 9.84
N LEU A 620 11.97 -15.02 9.24
CA LEU A 620 11.15 -14.06 9.97
C LEU A 620 10.01 -14.74 10.74
N SER A 621 9.37 -15.77 10.17
CA SER A 621 8.34 -16.55 10.86
C SER A 621 8.86 -17.27 12.11
N TYR A 622 10.10 -17.76 12.10
CA TYR A 622 10.74 -18.37 13.28
C TYR A 622 11.13 -17.32 14.33
N ILE A 623 11.60 -16.14 13.90
CA ILE A 623 11.83 -15.00 14.81
C ILE A 623 10.50 -14.56 15.45
N SER A 624 9.42 -14.47 14.67
CA SER A 624 8.09 -14.13 15.18
C SER A 624 7.56 -15.17 16.16
N ALA A 625 7.88 -16.46 15.98
CA ALA A 625 7.54 -17.50 16.95
C ALA A 625 8.25 -17.29 18.30
N LEU A 626 9.54 -16.96 18.30
CA LEU A 626 10.26 -16.55 19.51
C LEU A 626 9.59 -15.31 20.14
N GLY A 627 9.30 -14.29 19.34
CA GLY A 627 8.61 -13.08 19.79
C GLY A 627 7.24 -13.35 20.42
N ALA A 628 6.43 -14.24 19.86
CA ALA A 628 5.10 -14.58 20.38
C ALA A 628 5.15 -15.27 21.76
N HIS A 629 6.21 -16.04 22.02
CA HIS A 629 6.39 -16.85 23.23
C HIS A 629 7.47 -16.32 24.18
N ARG A 630 7.93 -15.09 23.98
CA ARG A 630 8.93 -14.45 24.84
C ARG A 630 8.44 -14.27 26.28
N VAL A 631 9.27 -14.71 27.22
CA VAL A 631 9.10 -14.62 28.68
C VAL A 631 10.50 -14.49 29.27
N GLY A 632 10.66 -13.80 30.41
CA GLY A 632 11.96 -13.75 31.07
C GLY A 632 12.45 -15.14 31.44
N LEU A 633 13.66 -15.49 31.02
CA LEU A 633 14.33 -16.75 31.34
C LEU A 633 15.29 -16.51 32.51
N SER A 634 15.42 -17.52 33.36
CA SER A 634 16.30 -17.55 34.53
C SER A 634 17.46 -18.53 34.33
N ASP A 635 17.37 -19.46 33.38
CA ASP A 635 18.41 -20.43 33.08
C ASP A 635 19.60 -19.75 32.34
N PRO A 636 20.75 -19.57 33.00
CA PRO A 636 21.88 -18.86 32.40
C PRO A 636 22.51 -19.63 31.24
N THR A 637 22.38 -20.96 31.21
CA THR A 637 22.94 -21.78 30.12
C THR A 637 22.13 -21.65 28.84
N LEU A 638 20.80 -21.57 28.97
CA LEU A 638 19.89 -21.32 27.86
C LEU A 638 20.04 -19.89 27.34
N LEU A 639 20.18 -18.90 28.22
CA LEU A 639 20.45 -17.51 27.85
C LEU A 639 21.77 -17.36 27.11
N ALA A 640 22.85 -17.99 27.59
CA ALA A 640 24.15 -17.95 26.90
C ALA A 640 24.10 -18.59 25.51
N LEU A 641 23.40 -19.71 25.34
CA LEU A 641 23.20 -20.31 24.03
C LEU A 641 22.40 -19.38 23.09
N LEU A 642 21.36 -18.75 23.63
CA LEU A 642 20.54 -17.78 22.93
C LEU A 642 21.40 -16.62 22.41
N ASP A 643 22.23 -16.04 23.27
CA ASP A 643 23.18 -14.98 22.93
C ASP A 643 24.18 -15.43 21.85
N ASP A 644 24.76 -16.63 22.00
CA ASP A 644 25.70 -17.22 21.04
C ASP A 644 25.04 -17.46 19.67
N ALA A 645 23.78 -17.90 19.65
CA ALA A 645 23.03 -18.13 18.43
C ALA A 645 22.71 -16.82 17.70
N VAL A 646 22.39 -15.74 18.43
CA VAL A 646 22.20 -14.41 17.84
C VAL A 646 23.51 -13.86 17.29
N CYS A 647 24.61 -13.97 18.03
CA CYS A 647 25.92 -13.57 17.53
C CYS A 647 26.27 -14.32 16.24
N PHE A 648 26.01 -15.63 16.18
CA PHE A 648 26.19 -16.42 14.96
C PHE A 648 25.31 -15.95 13.80
N VAL A 649 24.03 -15.64 14.05
CA VAL A 649 23.13 -15.06 13.05
C VAL A 649 23.71 -13.76 12.49
N GLU A 650 24.12 -12.84 13.36
CA GLU A 650 24.67 -11.54 12.96
C GLU A 650 25.98 -11.68 12.18
N ASP A 651 26.89 -12.54 12.65
CA ASP A 651 28.19 -12.74 12.05
C ASP A 651 28.08 -13.40 10.66
N VAL A 652 27.23 -14.42 10.50
CA VAL A 652 26.98 -15.08 9.20
C VAL A 652 26.25 -14.15 8.23
N LEU A 653 25.36 -13.30 8.75
CA LEU A 653 24.68 -12.26 7.99
C LEU A 653 25.53 -10.99 7.85
N GLN A 654 26.81 -10.96 8.23
CA GLN A 654 27.75 -9.87 7.92
C GLN A 654 28.91 -10.43 7.08
N ILE A 655 28.81 -10.28 5.74
CA ILE A 655 29.69 -10.91 4.73
C ILE A 655 31.19 -10.67 4.97
N GLU A 656 31.55 -9.58 5.64
CA GLU A 656 32.96 -9.18 5.84
C GLU A 656 33.65 -9.88 7.04
N ARG A 657 32.91 -10.59 7.90
CA ARG A 657 33.45 -11.08 9.17
C ARG A 657 33.83 -12.55 9.22
N VAL A 658 33.12 -13.44 8.50
CA VAL A 658 33.25 -14.90 8.71
C VAL A 658 33.32 -15.67 7.38
N SER A 659 34.33 -16.52 7.24
CA SER A 659 34.48 -17.43 6.09
C SER A 659 33.47 -18.59 6.14
N ASP A 660 33.18 -19.24 5.00
CA ASP A 660 32.25 -20.39 4.96
C ASP A 660 32.68 -21.54 5.87
N ALA A 661 33.98 -21.78 5.98
CA ALA A 661 34.53 -22.81 6.84
C ALA A 661 34.33 -22.48 8.33
N GLU A 662 34.48 -21.21 8.71
CA GLU A 662 34.24 -20.75 10.08
C GLU A 662 32.74 -20.76 10.42
N ALA A 663 31.88 -20.31 9.51
CA ALA A 663 30.43 -20.37 9.68
C ALA A 663 29.96 -21.81 9.87
N ALA A 664 30.45 -22.76 9.06
CA ALA A 664 30.11 -24.17 9.22
C ALA A 664 30.58 -24.75 10.57
N ARG A 665 31.78 -24.36 11.05
CA ARG A 665 32.28 -24.77 12.38
C ARG A 665 31.43 -24.20 13.51
N MET A 666 31.09 -22.92 13.47
CA MET A 666 30.22 -22.27 14.46
C MET A 666 28.82 -22.92 14.48
N GLN A 667 28.27 -23.20 13.29
CA GLN A 667 27.00 -23.90 13.15
C GLN A 667 27.02 -25.28 13.81
N GLN A 668 28.04 -26.09 13.51
CA GLN A 668 28.19 -27.43 14.10
C GLN A 668 28.37 -27.37 15.62
N ALA A 669 29.13 -26.40 16.13
CA ALA A 669 29.31 -26.20 17.57
C ALA A 669 27.98 -25.86 18.28
N LEU A 670 27.18 -24.98 17.69
CA LEU A 670 25.86 -24.62 18.21
C LEU A 670 24.88 -25.79 18.15
N LEU A 671 24.83 -26.52 17.03
CA LEU A 671 23.98 -27.70 16.90
C LEU A 671 24.36 -28.82 17.88
N HIS A 672 25.66 -29.01 18.13
CA HIS A 672 26.13 -29.97 19.14
C HIS A 672 25.71 -29.55 20.56
N ARG A 673 25.79 -28.26 20.89
CA ARG A 673 25.31 -27.73 22.18
C ARG A 673 23.79 -27.87 22.32
N LEU A 674 23.04 -27.55 21.25
CA LEU A 674 21.59 -27.74 21.17
C LEU A 674 21.19 -29.20 21.43
N ALA A 675 21.85 -30.16 20.79
CA ALA A 675 21.59 -31.58 20.99
C ALA A 675 21.96 -32.09 22.40
N GLY A 676 22.96 -31.46 23.03
CA GLY A 676 23.43 -31.81 24.37
C GLY A 676 22.60 -31.27 25.53
N MET A 677 21.74 -30.26 25.30
CA MET A 677 20.87 -29.72 26.35
C MET A 677 19.70 -30.66 26.67
N LYS A 678 19.67 -31.16 27.91
CA LYS A 678 18.54 -31.89 28.48
C LYS A 678 18.10 -31.25 29.79
N ALA A 679 16.78 -31.21 29.98
CA ALA A 679 16.10 -30.83 31.22
C ALA A 679 16.38 -29.40 31.73
N SER A 680 15.97 -28.39 30.95
CA SER A 680 15.78 -27.04 31.53
C SER A 680 14.49 -27.05 32.39
N PRO A 681 14.50 -26.45 33.59
CA PRO A 681 13.30 -26.31 34.43
C PRO A 681 12.24 -25.38 33.81
N GLU A 682 12.57 -24.68 32.73
CA GLU A 682 11.69 -23.71 32.10
C GLU A 682 10.72 -24.34 31.10
N THR A 683 9.44 -24.00 31.22
CA THR A 683 8.38 -24.52 30.36
C THR A 683 8.53 -24.10 28.89
N GLN A 684 9.23 -23.00 28.61
CA GLN A 684 9.43 -22.47 27.24
C GLN A 684 10.74 -22.94 26.58
N ALA A 685 11.69 -23.50 27.34
CA ALA A 685 12.98 -23.91 26.81
C ALA A 685 12.91 -24.83 25.58
N PRO A 686 12.01 -25.84 25.51
CA PRO A 686 11.93 -26.71 24.33
C PRO A 686 11.56 -25.96 23.05
N LEU A 687 10.68 -24.95 23.15
CA LEU A 687 10.30 -24.13 22.00
C LEU A 687 11.48 -23.28 21.54
N VAL A 688 12.15 -22.61 22.49
CA VAL A 688 13.32 -21.77 22.21
C VAL A 688 14.40 -22.57 21.49
N LEU A 689 14.76 -23.74 22.02
CA LEU A 689 15.75 -24.65 21.43
C LEU A 689 15.35 -25.08 20.01
N GLN A 690 14.06 -25.42 19.81
CA GLN A 690 13.57 -25.80 18.49
C GLN A 690 13.65 -24.65 17.48
N GLN A 691 13.22 -23.44 17.85
CA GLN A 691 13.27 -22.28 16.95
C GLN A 691 14.71 -21.89 16.62
N LEU A 692 15.63 -21.94 17.60
CA LEU A 692 17.05 -21.72 17.36
C LEU A 692 17.61 -22.74 16.35
N GLY A 693 17.30 -24.02 16.50
CA GLY A 693 17.70 -25.05 15.54
C GLY A 693 17.20 -24.77 14.12
N LEU A 694 15.96 -24.33 13.98
CA LEU A 694 15.37 -23.96 12.68
C LEU A 694 16.04 -22.72 12.07
N LEU A 695 16.31 -21.68 12.86
CA LEU A 695 17.01 -20.47 12.41
C LEU A 695 18.44 -20.81 11.93
N ILE A 696 19.17 -21.59 12.73
CA ILE A 696 20.54 -22.02 12.44
C ILE A 696 20.61 -22.88 11.17
N ALA A 697 19.57 -23.67 10.89
CA ALA A 697 19.52 -24.51 9.69
C ALA A 697 19.37 -23.69 8.39
N LEU A 698 18.65 -22.56 8.40
CA LEU A 698 18.43 -21.73 7.20
C LEU A 698 19.61 -20.82 6.84
N LEU A 699 20.41 -20.43 7.83
CA LEU A 699 21.46 -19.41 7.71
C LEU A 699 22.50 -19.64 6.61
N PRO A 700 23.08 -20.86 6.45
CA PRO A 700 24.11 -21.08 5.43
C PRO A 700 23.60 -20.80 4.01
N GLU A 701 22.35 -21.19 3.74
CA GLU A 701 21.76 -21.01 2.42
C GLU A 701 21.37 -19.55 2.16
N ILE A 702 20.83 -18.87 3.16
CA ILE A 702 20.56 -17.42 3.10
C ILE A 702 21.86 -16.65 2.82
N ALA A 703 22.95 -16.98 3.52
CA ALA A 703 24.26 -16.35 3.32
C ALA A 703 24.79 -16.60 1.91
N ARG A 704 24.71 -17.84 1.42
CA ARG A 704 25.11 -18.21 0.05
C ARG A 704 24.33 -17.41 -1.00
N LEU A 705 23.00 -17.39 -0.90
CA LEU A 705 22.14 -16.69 -1.87
C LEU A 705 22.38 -15.19 -1.84
N ARG A 706 22.57 -14.60 -0.65
CA ARG A 706 22.94 -13.19 -0.54
C ARG A 706 24.25 -12.89 -1.28
N ARG A 707 25.30 -13.70 -1.13
CA ARG A 707 26.57 -13.49 -1.85
C ARG A 707 26.42 -13.60 -3.37
N ILE A 708 25.63 -14.57 -3.84
CA ILE A 708 25.31 -14.71 -5.27
C ILE A 708 24.62 -13.44 -5.80
N LEU A 709 23.65 -12.92 -5.05
CA LEU A 709 22.92 -11.72 -5.43
C LEU A 709 23.76 -10.44 -5.37
N VAL A 710 24.72 -10.35 -4.45
CA VAL A 710 25.66 -9.22 -4.37
C VAL A 710 26.68 -9.24 -5.51
N ALA A 711 27.04 -10.44 -5.99
CA ALA A 711 28.01 -10.62 -7.07
C ALA A 711 27.42 -10.46 -8.49
N ALA A 712 26.09 -10.58 -8.62
CA ALA A 712 25.33 -10.42 -9.86
C ALA A 712 24.92 -8.96 -10.12
#